data_AF-C6RFW9-F1
#
_entry.id   AF-C6RFW9-F1
#
_cell.length_a   1.000
_cell.length_b   1.000
_cell.length_c   1.000
_cell.angle_alpha   90.00
_cell.angle_beta   90.00
_cell.angle_gamma   90.00
#
_symmetry.space_group_name_H-M   'P 1'
#
loop_
_entity.id
_entity.type
_entity.pdbx_description
1 polymer ?
#
loop_
_entity_poly.entity_id
_entity_poly.type
_entity_poly.pdbx_seq_one_letter_code
_entity_poly.pdbx_strand_id
1 'polypeptide(L)'
;MIIGILLKNYKIYGGVKYIPVTTNHNFIAYIGDNGVGKSSILEALDTYFNGREWNITKGASTTDANTPYVVIVQLLKKDIVDKIIKENKDIHNDFVGKVKEINAYLWNFESVENDLGSKSTEAKNLVNDLRKIDRSYQESHYLIISGNAYKDDYNAYFGSFDSIIAKLFDIKFNSQKENENKKFREDFKYLNYIAWDYYSYIYMPVEAGIEEFTKLETDNMQKLIGTDIGTKIAKIIGEGNLKGINKDLNNFVDDLEKKLKLYAYKSPSNRINITMKELIDKVIELFFSIRILHKIVDDDKIKAERLSSGEKRQALIDVAAALLDSQIIEHKEVILAIDEPEASLNLSKNFTQFEKLIEISQCKAQVVVTTHWYGFLPVAINANAHFLTKKNASESLEFKFNTFDLYNYREKLRQIRNQDYTQMPSDIQLKSIYDLVQSIVSSVRLDEPYNWLICEGSSDKIYFDFYFKDLVKKNNLRILPVGGASEVIKIYNYLRLPTSEKDNMKGKICCLIDSDGKSEQFICDSSIKNMVAKRILNNSKNQRTSLVDVSSNDYEMKTEIEECLDGTVFIETLKTYTENKHIVAILEDEKNFKDISLNSYFCFNLRDDDRQILKDFFDQDNGYRKIEFAKQYVKIASKKDNFKTPEWIDEIKKWIKE
;
A
#
# COMPACT_ATOMS: atom_id res chain seq x y z
N MET A 1 -3.82 8.49 -7.15
CA MET A 1 -4.14 7.95 -5.80
C MET A 1 -5.41 8.60 -5.27
N ILE A 2 -6.22 7.87 -4.50
CA ILE A 2 -7.30 8.42 -3.67
C ILE A 2 -6.68 9.03 -2.42
N ILE A 3 -7.09 10.24 -2.07
CA ILE A 3 -6.56 11.03 -0.94
C ILE A 3 -7.53 11.06 0.24
N GLY A 4 -8.83 11.15 -0.04
CA GLY A 4 -9.85 11.29 0.98
C GLY A 4 -11.22 10.90 0.46
N ILE A 5 -12.11 10.53 1.37
CA ILE A 5 -13.49 10.14 1.06
C ILE A 5 -14.43 10.96 1.94
N LEU A 6 -15.44 11.57 1.34
CA LEU A 6 -16.61 12.09 2.03
C LEU A 6 -17.77 11.11 1.82
N LEU A 7 -18.20 10.52 2.93
CA LEU A 7 -19.27 9.53 2.96
C LEU A 7 -20.49 10.13 3.64
N LYS A 8 -21.69 9.85 3.14
CA LYS A 8 -22.92 10.25 3.80
C LYS A 8 -23.92 9.11 3.89
N ASN A 9 -24.42 8.85 5.10
CA ASN A 9 -25.51 7.91 5.37
C ASN A 9 -25.28 6.52 4.76
N TYR A 10 -24.05 6.01 4.85
CA TYR A 10 -23.67 4.70 4.32
C TYR A 10 -23.34 3.74 5.47
N LYS A 11 -24.07 2.63 5.56
CA LYS A 11 -23.97 1.58 6.57
C LYS A 11 -23.95 2.17 7.97
N ILE A 12 -22.83 2.13 8.70
CA ILE A 12 -22.77 2.68 10.07
C ILE A 12 -22.46 4.17 10.12
N TYR A 13 -22.01 4.78 9.02
CA TYR A 13 -21.62 6.18 8.95
C TYR A 13 -22.84 7.07 8.69
N GLY A 14 -23.50 7.47 9.77
CA GLY A 14 -24.61 8.42 9.74
C GLY A 14 -24.14 9.87 9.60
N GLY A 15 -24.90 10.68 8.85
CA GLY A 15 -24.52 12.04 8.50
C GLY A 15 -23.33 12.06 7.53
N VAL A 16 -22.77 13.25 7.31
CA VAL A 16 -21.53 13.40 6.52
C VAL A 16 -20.35 13.00 7.41
N LYS A 17 -19.42 12.22 6.86
CA LYS A 17 -18.18 11.81 7.52
C LYS A 17 -17.00 11.91 6.56
N TYR A 18 -15.92 12.53 7.02
CA TYR A 18 -14.64 12.48 6.33
C TYR A 18 -13.85 11.26 6.76
N ILE A 19 -13.35 10.51 5.78
CA ILE A 19 -12.47 9.37 5.96
C ILE A 19 -11.13 9.73 5.29
N PRO A 20 -10.06 9.91 6.08
CA PRO A 20 -8.72 10.14 5.54
C PRO A 20 -8.19 8.85 4.89
N VAL A 21 -7.57 8.95 3.70
CA VAL A 21 -6.98 7.80 3.00
C VAL A 21 -5.46 7.90 2.98
N THR A 22 -4.89 8.92 2.34
CA THR A 22 -3.42 9.09 2.29
C THR A 22 -3.07 10.47 1.73
N THR A 23 -1.86 10.95 2.01
CA THR A 23 -1.31 12.17 1.40
C THR A 23 0.04 11.93 0.70
N ASN A 24 0.65 10.75 0.91
CA ASN A 24 2.04 10.48 0.52
C ASN A 24 2.35 8.99 0.25
N HIS A 25 1.54 8.06 0.73
CA HIS A 25 1.84 6.62 0.69
C HIS A 25 0.76 5.79 0.00
N ASN A 26 1.18 4.72 -0.67
CA ASN A 26 0.27 3.81 -1.36
C ASN A 26 -0.24 2.65 -0.51
N PHE A 27 0.37 2.37 0.64
CA PHE A 27 -0.16 1.39 1.60
C PHE A 27 -1.00 2.10 2.67
N ILE A 28 -2.26 1.73 2.79
CA ILE A 28 -3.23 2.30 3.72
C ILE A 28 -3.82 1.18 4.55
N ALA A 29 -3.78 1.31 5.88
CA ALA A 29 -4.37 0.34 6.79
C ALA A 29 -5.38 1.01 7.73
N TYR A 30 -6.64 0.57 7.66
CA TYR A 30 -7.65 0.91 8.66
C TYR A 30 -7.65 -0.14 9.77
N ILE A 31 -7.34 0.28 10.98
CA ILE A 31 -7.13 -0.59 12.12
C ILE A 31 -8.16 -0.26 13.21
N GLY A 32 -8.74 -1.28 13.85
CA GLY A 32 -9.67 -1.08 14.95
C GLY A 32 -10.45 -2.34 15.27
N ASP A 33 -11.36 -2.26 16.25
CA ASP A 33 -12.16 -3.40 16.69
C ASP A 33 -13.22 -3.82 15.64
N ASN A 34 -13.87 -4.95 15.87
CA ASN A 34 -14.93 -5.42 14.98
C ASN A 34 -16.16 -4.50 15.11
N GLY A 35 -16.81 -4.18 13.98
CA GLY A 35 -17.99 -3.32 13.95
C GLY A 35 -17.73 -1.81 14.05
N VAL A 36 -16.48 -1.35 14.07
CA VAL A 36 -16.14 0.09 14.09
C VAL A 36 -16.26 0.78 12.72
N GLY A 37 -16.43 0.02 11.63
CA GLY A 37 -16.71 0.56 10.29
C GLY A 37 -15.68 0.27 9.20
N LYS A 38 -14.56 -0.39 9.53
CA LYS A 38 -13.43 -0.62 8.60
C LYS A 38 -13.90 -1.15 7.22
N SER A 39 -14.60 -2.28 7.20
CA SER A 39 -15.12 -2.91 5.97
C SER A 39 -16.13 -2.03 5.23
N SER A 40 -16.85 -1.17 5.96
CA SER A 40 -17.85 -0.27 5.36
C SER A 40 -17.20 0.78 4.45
N ILE A 41 -15.93 1.13 4.71
CA ILE A 41 -15.14 2.04 3.87
C ILE A 41 -14.85 1.39 2.52
N LEU A 42 -14.37 0.14 2.53
CA LEU A 42 -14.06 -0.60 1.30
C LEU A 42 -15.32 -0.93 0.50
N GLU A 43 -16.42 -1.26 1.18
CA GLU A 43 -17.73 -1.44 0.54
C GLU A 43 -18.24 -0.16 -0.12
N ALA A 44 -18.06 1.01 0.50
CA ALA A 44 -18.47 2.28 -0.10
C ALA A 44 -17.68 2.60 -1.38
N LEU A 45 -16.38 2.33 -1.39
CA LEU A 45 -15.56 2.44 -2.60
C LEU A 45 -15.99 1.42 -3.67
N ASP A 46 -16.38 0.21 -3.27
CA ASP A 46 -16.92 -0.82 -4.18
C ASP A 46 -18.26 -0.38 -4.79
N THR A 47 -19.13 0.29 -4.02
CA THR A 47 -20.35 0.94 -4.55
C THR A 47 -20.02 2.06 -5.54
N TYR A 48 -18.98 2.85 -5.27
CA TYR A 48 -18.56 3.93 -6.17
C TYR A 48 -17.94 3.43 -7.48
N PHE A 49 -17.01 2.49 -7.44
CA PHE A 49 -16.26 2.04 -8.61
C PHE A 49 -16.93 0.88 -9.38
N ASN A 50 -17.56 -0.04 -8.65
CA ASN A 50 -18.03 -1.32 -9.20
C ASN A 50 -19.56 -1.43 -9.21
N GLY A 51 -20.28 -0.43 -8.70
CA GLY A 51 -21.75 -0.42 -8.69
C GLY A 51 -22.35 -1.44 -7.72
N ARG A 52 -21.62 -1.85 -6.67
CA ARG A 52 -22.17 -2.66 -5.57
C ARG A 52 -23.44 -2.01 -5.01
N GLU A 53 -24.43 -2.82 -4.64
CA GLU A 53 -25.67 -2.35 -4.03
C GLU A 53 -25.40 -1.45 -2.81
N TRP A 54 -26.13 -0.34 -2.73
CA TRP A 54 -26.01 0.64 -1.66
C TRP A 54 -26.49 0.08 -0.33
N ASN A 55 -25.61 0.08 0.67
CA ASN A 55 -25.98 -0.22 2.05
C ASN A 55 -26.24 1.08 2.82
N ILE A 56 -27.50 1.51 2.91
CA ILE A 56 -27.87 2.80 3.51
C ILE A 56 -27.92 2.71 5.03
N THR A 57 -27.51 3.78 5.71
CA THR A 57 -27.62 3.86 7.17
C THR A 57 -29.05 3.68 7.64
N LYS A 58 -29.23 2.78 8.63
CA LYS A 58 -30.55 2.47 9.18
C LYS A 58 -31.22 3.73 9.73
N GLY A 59 -32.42 4.02 9.23
CA GLY A 59 -33.21 5.19 9.63
C GLY A 59 -32.80 6.51 8.97
N ALA A 60 -31.82 6.51 8.07
CA ALA A 60 -31.48 7.71 7.30
C ALA A 60 -32.57 8.04 6.26
N SER A 61 -32.88 9.32 6.13
CA SER A 61 -33.66 9.84 5.00
C SER A 61 -32.82 9.70 3.71
N THR A 62 -33.49 9.38 2.61
CA THR A 62 -32.87 9.15 1.29
C THR A 62 -33.24 10.20 0.26
N THR A 63 -33.82 11.32 0.70
CA THR A 63 -34.38 12.35 -0.18
C THR A 63 -33.66 13.69 -0.01
N ASP A 64 -33.53 14.41 -1.12
CA ASP A 64 -33.05 15.80 -1.17
C ASP A 64 -31.72 16.01 -0.43
N ALA A 65 -31.71 16.93 0.55
CA ALA A 65 -30.54 17.26 1.34
C ALA A 65 -29.98 16.07 2.13
N ASN A 66 -30.70 14.95 2.27
CA ASN A 66 -30.25 13.77 3.02
C ASN A 66 -29.80 12.61 2.14
N THR A 67 -29.84 12.75 0.81
CA THR A 67 -29.43 11.72 -0.14
C THR A 67 -28.05 11.15 0.23
N PRO A 68 -27.93 9.83 0.48
CA PRO A 68 -26.67 9.17 0.72
C PRO A 68 -25.72 9.34 -0.46
N TYR A 69 -24.43 9.49 -0.18
CA TYR A 69 -23.42 9.64 -1.23
C TYR A 69 -22.06 9.07 -0.84
N VAL A 70 -21.26 8.75 -1.86
CA VAL A 70 -19.83 8.47 -1.76
C VAL A 70 -19.12 9.46 -2.68
N VAL A 71 -18.30 10.32 -2.10
CA VAL A 71 -17.50 11.32 -2.83
C VAL A 71 -16.04 11.07 -2.52
N ILE A 72 -15.21 10.99 -3.54
CA ILE A 72 -13.77 10.77 -3.44
C ILE A 72 -13.00 12.00 -3.92
N VAL A 73 -11.89 12.29 -3.25
CA VAL A 73 -10.88 13.26 -3.70
C VAL A 73 -9.62 12.50 -4.08
N GLN A 74 -9.07 12.83 -5.24
CA GLN A 74 -8.05 12.01 -5.88
C GLN A 74 -7.06 12.85 -6.69
N LEU A 75 -5.82 12.38 -6.74
CA LEU A 75 -4.76 12.87 -7.63
C LEU A 75 -4.66 11.93 -8.83
N LEU A 76 -4.92 12.45 -10.03
CA LEU A 76 -4.87 11.72 -11.30
C LEU A 76 -3.74 12.26 -12.17
N LYS A 77 -2.87 11.43 -12.74
CA LYS A 77 -1.80 11.90 -13.63
C LYS A 77 -2.39 12.59 -14.87
N LYS A 78 -1.88 13.79 -15.19
CA LYS A 78 -2.47 14.63 -16.25
C LYS A 78 -2.43 13.97 -17.62
N ASP A 79 -1.33 13.28 -17.96
CA ASP A 79 -1.14 12.57 -19.22
C ASP A 79 -2.16 11.45 -19.46
N ILE A 80 -2.49 10.68 -18.41
CA ILE A 80 -3.51 9.63 -18.47
C ILE A 80 -4.90 10.24 -18.60
N VAL A 81 -5.24 11.23 -17.78
CA VAL A 81 -6.57 11.90 -17.83
C VAL A 81 -6.79 12.55 -19.20
N ASP A 82 -5.81 13.29 -19.70
CA ASP A 82 -5.90 13.94 -21.00
C ASP A 82 -6.07 12.92 -22.14
N LYS A 83 -5.53 11.70 -21.99
CA LYS A 83 -5.75 10.59 -22.92
C LYS A 83 -7.18 10.05 -22.83
N ILE A 84 -7.67 9.76 -21.63
CA ILE A 84 -9.06 9.27 -21.39
C ILE A 84 -10.08 10.24 -22.01
N ILE A 85 -9.89 11.55 -21.80
CA ILE A 85 -10.79 12.56 -22.36
C ILE A 85 -10.74 12.58 -23.89
N LYS A 86 -9.54 12.46 -24.50
CA LYS A 86 -9.40 12.45 -25.97
C LYS A 86 -10.02 11.21 -26.63
N GLU A 87 -9.93 10.06 -25.98
CA GLU A 87 -10.45 8.80 -26.52
C GLU A 87 -11.96 8.67 -26.38
N ASN A 88 -12.55 9.32 -25.38
CA ASN A 88 -13.99 9.30 -25.15
C ASN A 88 -14.71 10.35 -26.01
N LYS A 89 -15.30 9.90 -27.13
CA LYS A 89 -16.04 10.75 -28.09
C LYS A 89 -17.26 11.47 -27.50
N ASP A 90 -17.78 10.98 -26.38
CA ASP A 90 -18.93 11.58 -25.70
C ASP A 90 -18.53 12.77 -24.81
N ILE A 91 -17.23 12.91 -24.50
CA ILE A 91 -16.69 14.04 -23.74
C ILE A 91 -16.37 15.19 -24.70
N HIS A 92 -17.15 16.27 -24.61
CA HIS A 92 -16.90 17.47 -25.41
C HIS A 92 -15.62 18.21 -24.97
N ASN A 93 -14.94 18.86 -25.92
CA ASN A 93 -13.71 19.63 -25.66
C ASN A 93 -13.86 20.69 -24.54
N ASP A 94 -15.05 21.27 -24.39
CA ASP A 94 -15.38 22.22 -23.32
C ASP A 94 -15.21 21.61 -21.91
N PHE A 95 -15.44 20.30 -21.78
CA PHE A 95 -15.32 19.59 -20.50
C PHE A 95 -13.88 19.56 -19.97
N VAL A 96 -12.88 19.57 -20.86
CA VAL A 96 -11.46 19.69 -20.47
C VAL A 96 -11.22 21.00 -19.71
N GLY A 97 -11.86 22.09 -20.15
CA GLY A 97 -11.80 23.38 -19.47
C GLY A 97 -12.32 23.29 -18.04
N LYS A 98 -13.50 22.66 -17.87
CA LYS A 98 -14.10 22.43 -16.55
C LYS A 98 -13.20 21.62 -15.61
N VAL A 99 -12.59 20.54 -16.10
CA VAL A 99 -11.65 19.72 -15.29
C VAL A 99 -10.44 20.55 -14.82
N LYS A 100 -9.85 21.36 -15.72
CA LYS A 100 -8.71 22.22 -15.40
C LYS A 100 -9.06 23.28 -14.38
N GLU A 101 -10.25 23.87 -14.50
CA GLU A 101 -10.73 24.91 -13.60
C GLU A 101 -11.04 24.35 -12.20
N ILE A 102 -11.71 23.20 -12.11
CA ILE A 102 -11.92 22.47 -10.85
C ILE A 102 -10.57 22.18 -10.18
N ASN A 103 -9.61 21.65 -10.94
CA ASN A 103 -8.27 21.38 -10.42
C ASN A 103 -7.60 22.65 -9.89
N ALA A 104 -7.58 23.74 -10.66
CA ALA A 104 -6.94 24.99 -10.26
C ALA A 104 -7.56 25.55 -8.97
N TYR A 105 -8.89 25.47 -8.86
CA TYR A 105 -9.61 25.91 -7.67
C TYR A 105 -9.32 25.02 -6.45
N LEU A 106 -9.34 23.69 -6.60
CA LEU A 106 -9.08 22.76 -5.50
C LEU A 106 -7.66 22.89 -4.93
N TRP A 107 -6.66 23.29 -5.72
CA TRP A 107 -5.31 23.60 -5.23
C TRP A 107 -5.20 24.90 -4.42
N ASN A 108 -6.23 25.77 -4.48
CA ASN A 108 -6.35 26.97 -3.68
C ASN A 108 -7.10 26.69 -2.37
N PHE A 109 -6.42 25.98 -1.46
CA PHE A 109 -7.01 25.47 -0.22
C PHE A 109 -7.64 26.55 0.67
N GLU A 110 -7.09 27.77 0.69
CA GLU A 110 -7.67 28.89 1.45
C GLU A 110 -9.02 29.32 0.89
N SER A 111 -9.12 29.46 -0.44
CA SER A 111 -10.38 29.84 -1.08
C SER A 111 -11.45 28.77 -0.90
N VAL A 112 -11.06 27.49 -1.06
CA VAL A 112 -11.94 26.34 -0.83
C VAL A 112 -12.46 26.33 0.61
N GLU A 113 -11.59 26.52 1.61
CA GLU A 113 -11.99 26.52 3.03
C GLU A 113 -12.95 27.69 3.36
N ASN A 114 -12.70 28.87 2.77
CA ASN A 114 -13.52 30.07 2.97
C ASN A 114 -14.90 29.96 2.33
N ASP A 115 -15.00 29.33 1.15
CA ASP A 115 -16.28 29.11 0.46
C ASP A 115 -17.08 27.94 1.07
N LEU A 116 -16.47 27.08 1.88
CA LEU A 116 -17.17 26.04 2.63
C LEU A 116 -17.99 26.64 3.79
N GLY A 117 -19.27 26.27 3.84
CA GLY A 117 -20.18 26.67 4.91
C GLY A 117 -19.65 26.33 6.32
N SER A 118 -20.04 27.12 7.32
CA SER A 118 -19.59 26.97 8.71
C SER A 118 -19.89 25.59 9.32
N LYS A 119 -20.94 24.92 8.83
CA LYS A 119 -21.37 23.57 9.28
C LYS A 119 -20.66 22.42 8.55
N SER A 120 -19.85 22.69 7.52
CA SER A 120 -19.17 21.67 6.71
C SER A 120 -17.86 21.20 7.34
N THR A 121 -17.88 20.83 8.62
CA THR A 121 -16.69 20.48 9.42
C THR A 121 -15.87 19.35 8.78
N GLU A 122 -16.54 18.30 8.31
CA GLU A 122 -15.91 17.14 7.67
C GLU A 122 -15.20 17.53 6.36
N ALA A 123 -15.80 18.42 5.55
CA ALA A 123 -15.16 18.92 4.33
C ALA A 123 -13.96 19.84 4.63
N LYS A 124 -14.01 20.62 5.72
CA LYS A 124 -12.87 21.41 6.18
C LYS A 124 -11.72 20.54 6.68
N ASN A 125 -12.02 19.45 7.38
CA ASN A 125 -11.02 18.46 7.78
C ASN A 125 -10.32 17.84 6.56
N LEU A 126 -11.09 17.48 5.52
CA LEU A 126 -10.53 17.05 4.24
C LEU A 126 -9.58 18.10 3.65
N VAL A 127 -9.98 19.37 3.57
CA VAL A 127 -9.12 20.45 3.03
C VAL A 127 -7.83 20.61 3.83
N ASN A 128 -7.89 20.47 5.15
CA ASN A 128 -6.71 20.50 6.01
C ASN A 128 -5.73 19.36 5.73
N ASP A 129 -6.22 18.17 5.39
CA ASP A 129 -5.36 17.07 4.96
C ASP A 129 -4.82 17.28 3.54
N LEU A 130 -5.59 17.91 2.62
CA LEU A 130 -5.08 18.27 1.28
C LEU A 130 -3.87 19.21 1.34
N ARG A 131 -3.78 20.07 2.36
CA ARG A 131 -2.61 20.96 2.58
C ARG A 131 -1.29 20.21 2.82
N LYS A 132 -1.35 18.93 3.21
CA LYS A 132 -0.17 18.10 3.50
C LYS A 132 0.40 17.41 2.25
N ILE A 133 -0.32 17.48 1.12
CA ILE A 133 0.12 16.91 -0.16
C ILE A 133 1.31 17.71 -0.69
N ASP A 134 2.30 17.01 -1.25
CA ASP A 134 3.43 17.65 -1.93
C ASP A 134 2.96 18.51 -3.11
N ARG A 135 3.44 19.76 -3.16
CA ARG A 135 3.13 20.74 -4.22
C ARG A 135 3.66 20.30 -5.58
N SER A 136 4.65 19.41 -5.66
CA SER A 136 5.12 18.82 -6.92
C SER A 136 4.01 18.10 -7.70
N TYR A 137 2.98 17.59 -7.00
CA TYR A 137 1.81 16.98 -7.62
C TYR A 137 0.96 17.99 -8.41
N GLN A 138 1.00 19.27 -8.11
CA GLN A 138 0.23 20.29 -8.84
C GLN A 138 0.64 20.39 -10.31
N GLU A 139 1.92 20.13 -10.61
CA GLU A 139 2.45 20.15 -11.97
C GLU A 139 2.10 18.88 -12.74
N SER A 140 2.21 17.72 -12.10
CA SER A 140 2.10 16.40 -12.73
C SER A 140 0.69 15.79 -12.68
N HIS A 141 -0.16 16.22 -11.75
CA HIS A 141 -1.47 15.61 -11.49
C HIS A 141 -2.61 16.64 -11.47
N TYR A 142 -3.80 16.18 -11.84
CA TYR A 142 -5.05 16.85 -11.55
C TYR A 142 -5.55 16.42 -10.17
N LEU A 143 -5.89 17.40 -9.32
CA LEU A 143 -6.66 17.21 -8.10
C LEU A 143 -8.14 17.32 -8.46
N ILE A 144 -8.87 16.23 -8.34
CA ILE A 144 -10.27 16.13 -8.75
C ILE A 144 -11.10 15.61 -7.58
N ILE A 145 -12.33 16.13 -7.48
CA ILE A 145 -13.39 15.58 -6.64
C ILE A 145 -14.45 14.95 -7.52
N SER A 146 -14.87 13.73 -7.23
CA SER A 146 -15.89 13.03 -7.99
C SER A 146 -16.66 12.09 -7.07
N GLY A 147 -17.92 11.81 -7.35
CA GLY A 147 -18.78 11.09 -6.41
C GLY A 147 -20.11 10.70 -7.03
N ASN A 148 -20.74 9.69 -6.44
CA ASN A 148 -22.07 9.23 -6.79
C ASN A 148 -23.01 9.30 -5.58
N ALA A 149 -24.31 9.36 -5.86
CA ALA A 149 -25.35 9.39 -4.84
C ALA A 149 -26.35 8.25 -5.03
N TYR A 150 -27.07 7.92 -3.97
CA TYR A 150 -28.12 6.91 -4.02
C TYR A 150 -29.22 7.35 -4.97
N LYS A 151 -29.56 6.50 -5.96
CA LYS A 151 -30.53 6.78 -7.03
C LYS A 151 -30.15 8.01 -7.89
N ASP A 152 -28.86 8.23 -8.12
CA ASP A 152 -28.38 9.25 -9.06
C ASP A 152 -28.38 8.72 -10.50
N ASP A 153 -29.15 9.35 -11.37
CA ASP A 153 -29.22 9.02 -12.80
C ASP A 153 -28.05 9.63 -13.60
N TYR A 154 -27.36 10.63 -13.05
CA TYR A 154 -26.36 11.43 -13.77
C TYR A 154 -24.92 11.06 -13.43
N ASN A 155 -24.70 10.36 -12.32
CA ASN A 155 -23.37 10.01 -11.81
C ASN A 155 -22.47 11.24 -11.60
N ALA A 156 -22.98 12.27 -10.94
CA ALA A 156 -22.23 13.51 -10.70
C ALA A 156 -22.60 14.16 -9.37
N TYR A 157 -21.93 13.75 -8.30
CA TYR A 157 -22.19 14.23 -6.95
C TYR A 157 -20.90 14.69 -6.27
N PHE A 158 -20.90 15.89 -5.67
CA PHE A 158 -19.72 16.45 -4.97
C PHE A 158 -19.98 16.70 -3.49
N GLY A 159 -21.18 16.39 -3.00
CA GLY A 159 -21.53 16.48 -1.59
C GLY A 159 -21.38 17.90 -1.06
N SER A 160 -20.52 18.07 -0.05
CA SER A 160 -20.29 19.39 0.56
C SER A 160 -19.67 20.43 -0.39
N PHE A 161 -19.19 20.01 -1.57
CA PHE A 161 -18.59 20.89 -2.57
C PHE A 161 -19.55 21.27 -3.71
N ASP A 162 -20.78 20.73 -3.74
CA ASP A 162 -21.72 21.01 -4.83
C ASP A 162 -21.98 22.51 -5.01
N SER A 163 -22.23 23.24 -3.91
CA SER A 163 -22.48 24.69 -3.96
C SER A 163 -21.27 25.48 -4.45
N ILE A 164 -20.06 25.00 -4.15
CA ILE A 164 -18.81 25.66 -4.52
C ILE A 164 -18.57 25.48 -6.02
N ILE A 165 -18.73 24.25 -6.53
CA ILE A 165 -18.57 23.95 -7.96
C ILE A 165 -19.66 24.67 -8.76
N ALA A 166 -20.90 24.68 -8.28
CA ALA A 166 -21.98 25.43 -8.94
C ALA A 166 -21.66 26.93 -9.05
N LYS A 167 -21.15 27.55 -7.98
CA LYS A 167 -20.71 28.96 -7.97
C LYS A 167 -19.55 29.22 -8.93
N LEU A 168 -18.59 28.29 -9.01
CA LEU A 168 -17.42 28.40 -9.91
C LEU A 168 -17.84 28.53 -11.37
N PHE A 169 -18.89 27.84 -11.79
CA PHE A 169 -19.38 27.82 -13.18
C PHE A 169 -20.66 28.64 -13.40
N ASP A 170 -21.09 29.46 -12.43
CA ASP A 170 -22.33 30.25 -12.48
C ASP A 170 -23.59 29.41 -12.81
N ILE A 171 -23.69 28.22 -12.20
CA ILE A 171 -24.81 27.30 -12.36
C ILE A 171 -25.72 27.38 -11.13
N LYS A 172 -27.05 27.41 -11.35
CA LYS A 172 -28.03 27.38 -10.27
C LYS A 172 -27.97 26.05 -9.52
N PHE A 173 -27.85 26.11 -8.19
CA PHE A 173 -27.85 24.93 -7.31
C PHE A 173 -28.73 25.18 -6.07
N ASN A 174 -29.47 24.16 -5.64
CA ASN A 174 -30.33 24.17 -4.46
C ASN A 174 -29.94 22.99 -3.54
N SER A 175 -29.31 23.30 -2.41
CA SER A 175 -28.85 22.28 -1.46
C SER A 175 -29.99 21.56 -0.72
N GLN A 176 -31.23 22.06 -0.80
CA GLN A 176 -32.39 21.52 -0.08
C GLN A 176 -33.33 20.70 -0.95
N LYS A 177 -33.17 20.75 -2.28
CA LYS A 177 -34.06 20.07 -3.24
C LYS A 177 -33.26 19.52 -4.40
N GLU A 178 -33.02 18.21 -4.38
CA GLU A 178 -32.13 17.58 -5.35
C GLU A 178 -32.73 17.57 -6.76
N ASN A 179 -34.06 17.48 -6.87
CA ASN A 179 -34.77 17.51 -8.15
C ASN A 179 -34.56 18.82 -8.94
N GLU A 180 -34.19 19.93 -8.27
CA GLU A 180 -33.91 21.21 -8.93
C GLU A 180 -32.50 21.27 -9.53
N ASN A 181 -31.61 20.32 -9.20
CA ASN A 181 -30.19 20.34 -9.57
C ASN A 181 -29.87 19.59 -10.87
N LYS A 182 -30.90 19.10 -11.59
CA LYS A 182 -30.72 18.28 -12.81
C LYS A 182 -29.69 18.83 -13.79
N LYS A 183 -29.79 20.12 -14.16
CA LYS A 183 -28.85 20.77 -15.10
C LYS A 183 -27.40 20.72 -14.60
N PHE A 184 -27.20 21.01 -13.31
CA PHE A 184 -25.89 20.95 -12.68
C PHE A 184 -25.30 19.53 -12.76
N ARG A 185 -26.10 18.50 -12.46
CA ARG A 185 -25.67 17.10 -12.55
C ARG A 185 -25.31 16.70 -13.98
N GLU A 186 -26.13 17.08 -14.96
CA GLU A 186 -25.88 16.84 -16.39
C GLU A 186 -24.58 17.49 -16.88
N ASP A 187 -24.27 18.71 -16.42
CA ASP A 187 -23.08 19.46 -16.81
C ASP A 187 -21.76 18.80 -16.36
N PHE A 188 -21.81 17.93 -15.34
CA PHE A 188 -20.65 17.24 -14.77
C PHE A 188 -20.72 15.71 -14.81
N LYS A 189 -21.72 15.12 -15.50
CA LYS A 189 -21.92 13.66 -15.59
C LYS A 189 -20.67 12.87 -16.00
N TYR A 190 -19.76 13.48 -16.77
CA TYR A 190 -18.55 12.82 -17.27
C TYR A 190 -17.40 12.74 -16.26
N LEU A 191 -17.47 13.43 -15.12
CA LEU A 191 -16.34 13.48 -14.19
C LEU A 191 -16.08 12.14 -13.51
N ASN A 192 -17.13 11.41 -13.13
CA ASN A 192 -16.99 10.06 -12.59
C ASN A 192 -16.43 9.08 -13.63
N TYR A 193 -16.79 9.21 -14.91
CA TYR A 193 -16.26 8.33 -15.96
C TYR A 193 -14.76 8.45 -16.11
N ILE A 194 -14.19 9.65 -15.92
CA ILE A 194 -12.73 9.82 -15.88
C ILE A 194 -12.14 8.99 -14.74
N ALA A 195 -12.73 9.05 -13.54
CA ALA A 195 -12.24 8.29 -12.39
C ALA A 195 -12.41 6.77 -12.57
N TRP A 196 -13.55 6.33 -13.10
CA TRP A 196 -13.85 4.92 -13.35
C TRP A 196 -13.00 4.30 -14.44
N ASP A 197 -12.62 5.08 -15.46
CA ASP A 197 -11.72 4.58 -16.50
C ASP A 197 -10.26 4.61 -16.04
N TYR A 198 -9.89 5.60 -15.22
CA TYR A 198 -8.54 5.73 -14.65
C TYR A 198 -8.21 4.64 -13.64
N TYR A 199 -9.16 4.22 -12.79
CA TYR A 199 -8.92 3.25 -11.73
C TYR A 199 -9.50 1.86 -12.02
N SER A 200 -8.71 0.85 -11.69
CA SER A 200 -9.16 -0.53 -11.56
C SER A 200 -9.29 -0.90 -10.08
N TYR A 201 -10.50 -0.74 -9.52
CA TYR A 201 -10.77 -1.05 -8.11
C TYR A 201 -11.16 -2.52 -7.92
N ILE A 202 -10.36 -3.22 -7.13
CA ILE A 202 -10.51 -4.65 -6.84
C ILE A 202 -10.76 -4.82 -5.35
N TYR A 203 -11.92 -5.37 -5.00
CA TYR A 203 -12.32 -5.55 -3.61
C TYR A 203 -12.37 -7.03 -3.21
N MET A 204 -11.71 -7.37 -2.11
CA MET A 204 -11.66 -8.71 -1.50
C MET A 204 -12.29 -8.68 -0.10
N PRO A 205 -13.58 -9.01 0.05
CA PRO A 205 -14.25 -9.00 1.36
C PRO A 205 -13.82 -10.19 2.25
N VAL A 206 -14.12 -10.14 3.56
CA VAL A 206 -13.78 -11.23 4.50
C VAL A 206 -14.50 -12.54 4.15
N GLU A 207 -15.78 -12.45 3.83
CA GLU A 207 -16.70 -13.60 3.70
C GLU A 207 -16.96 -14.06 2.26
N ALA A 208 -16.33 -13.46 1.24
CA ALA A 208 -16.59 -13.88 -0.14
C ALA A 208 -16.36 -15.38 -0.30
N GLY A 209 -17.35 -16.05 -0.90
CA GLY A 209 -17.16 -17.36 -1.48
C GLY A 209 -16.03 -17.21 -2.49
N ILE A 210 -14.88 -17.82 -2.21
CA ILE A 210 -13.66 -17.72 -3.02
C ILE A 210 -13.91 -18.06 -4.50
N GLU A 211 -14.99 -18.78 -4.80
CA GLU A 211 -15.53 -19.00 -6.14
C GLU A 211 -15.76 -17.69 -6.93
N GLU A 212 -16.19 -16.61 -6.30
CA GLU A 212 -16.37 -15.28 -6.93
C GLU A 212 -15.06 -14.60 -7.32
N PHE A 213 -13.90 -15.14 -6.88
CA PHE A 213 -12.60 -14.51 -7.12
C PHE A 213 -11.59 -15.44 -7.79
N THR A 214 -11.61 -16.75 -7.56
CA THR A 214 -10.69 -17.71 -8.21
C THR A 214 -11.05 -18.01 -9.66
N LYS A 215 -12.28 -17.71 -10.04
CA LYS A 215 -12.79 -17.88 -11.40
C LYS A 215 -12.24 -16.77 -12.28
N LEU A 216 -11.54 -17.13 -13.35
CA LEU A 216 -10.93 -16.16 -14.26
C LEU A 216 -11.98 -15.35 -15.04
N GLU A 217 -13.22 -15.82 -15.10
CA GLU A 217 -14.35 -15.09 -15.69
C GLU A 217 -14.79 -13.88 -14.85
N THR A 218 -14.37 -13.76 -13.59
CA THR A 218 -14.89 -12.70 -12.71
C THR A 218 -14.30 -11.33 -13.08
N ASP A 219 -15.11 -10.27 -12.95
CA ASP A 219 -14.71 -8.91 -13.29
C ASP A 219 -13.44 -8.47 -12.55
N ASN A 220 -13.26 -8.91 -11.30
CA ASN A 220 -12.08 -8.62 -10.49
C ASN A 220 -10.80 -9.25 -11.04
N MET A 221 -10.86 -10.50 -11.54
CA MET A 221 -9.72 -11.15 -12.18
C MET A 221 -9.42 -10.53 -13.55
N GLN A 222 -10.44 -10.20 -14.33
CA GLN A 222 -10.24 -9.50 -15.61
C GLN A 222 -9.57 -8.14 -15.43
N LYS A 223 -9.97 -7.39 -14.39
CA LYS A 223 -9.35 -6.13 -13.95
C LYS A 223 -7.86 -6.26 -13.61
N LEU A 224 -7.42 -7.42 -13.13
CA LEU A 224 -6.02 -7.73 -12.84
C LEU A 224 -5.24 -8.20 -14.07
N ILE A 225 -5.90 -8.84 -15.05
CA ILE A 225 -5.29 -9.41 -16.26
C ILE A 225 -5.00 -8.36 -17.33
N GLY A 226 -5.34 -7.07 -17.09
CA GLY A 226 -4.71 -5.87 -17.69
C GLY A 226 -4.79 -5.72 -19.21
N THR A 227 -5.24 -6.76 -19.90
CA THR A 227 -5.44 -6.84 -21.33
C THR A 227 -6.92 -6.83 -21.56
N ASP A 228 -7.36 -6.00 -22.49
CA ASP A 228 -8.73 -6.02 -22.96
C ASP A 228 -8.93 -7.28 -23.81
N ILE A 229 -9.10 -8.41 -23.11
CA ILE A 229 -9.51 -9.70 -23.66
C ILE A 229 -10.75 -9.48 -24.54
N GLY A 230 -11.62 -8.55 -24.13
CA GLY A 230 -12.76 -8.09 -24.90
C GLY A 230 -12.39 -7.57 -26.28
N THR A 231 -11.48 -6.60 -26.42
CA THR A 231 -11.06 -6.12 -27.77
C THR A 231 -10.34 -7.17 -28.58
N LYS A 232 -9.56 -8.07 -27.96
CA LYS A 232 -8.96 -9.20 -28.69
C LYS A 232 -10.04 -10.13 -29.25
N ILE A 233 -11.02 -10.50 -28.44
CA ILE A 233 -12.16 -11.32 -28.88
C ILE A 233 -12.99 -10.57 -29.92
N ALA A 234 -13.25 -9.27 -29.74
CA ALA A 234 -13.98 -8.43 -30.69
C ALA A 234 -13.31 -8.44 -32.07
N LYS A 235 -11.98 -8.33 -32.12
CA LYS A 235 -11.20 -8.41 -33.37
C LYS A 235 -11.25 -9.79 -34.00
N ILE A 236 -11.26 -10.86 -33.20
CA ILE A 236 -11.36 -12.25 -33.69
C ILE A 236 -12.74 -12.50 -34.29
N ILE A 237 -13.81 -12.07 -33.61
CA ILE A 237 -15.19 -12.25 -34.08
C ILE A 237 -15.45 -11.38 -35.31
N GLY A 238 -15.17 -10.08 -35.23
CA GLY A 238 -15.44 -9.12 -36.31
C GLY A 238 -16.93 -8.78 -36.49
N GLU A 239 -17.22 -7.53 -36.84
CA GLU A 239 -18.60 -7.03 -36.97
C GLU A 239 -19.42 -7.76 -38.06
N GLY A 240 -18.76 -8.18 -39.14
CA GLY A 240 -19.40 -8.90 -40.24
C GLY A 240 -20.00 -10.23 -39.79
N ASN A 241 -19.27 -10.97 -38.95
CA ASN A 241 -19.74 -12.26 -38.43
C ASN A 241 -20.88 -12.08 -37.43
N LEU A 242 -20.86 -11.03 -36.59
CA LEU A 242 -21.99 -10.73 -35.69
C LEU A 242 -23.27 -10.43 -36.47
N LYS A 243 -23.17 -9.69 -37.58
CA LYS A 243 -24.33 -9.44 -38.45
C LYS A 243 -24.85 -10.72 -39.09
N GLY A 244 -23.95 -11.62 -39.51
CA GLY A 244 -24.31 -12.95 -40.02
C GLY A 244 -25.06 -13.79 -38.97
N ILE A 245 -24.51 -13.90 -37.76
CA ILE A 245 -25.11 -14.64 -36.64
C ILE A 245 -26.52 -14.14 -36.34
N ASN A 246 -26.69 -12.81 -36.19
CA ASN A 246 -28.01 -12.23 -35.92
C ASN A 246 -29.02 -12.53 -37.05
N LYS A 247 -28.58 -12.46 -38.31
CA LYS A 247 -29.44 -12.76 -39.46
C LYS A 247 -29.90 -14.22 -39.44
N ASP A 248 -28.99 -15.16 -39.23
CA ASP A 248 -29.30 -16.59 -39.27
C ASP A 248 -30.17 -17.03 -38.09
N LEU A 249 -29.91 -16.49 -36.89
CA LEU A 249 -30.75 -16.77 -35.71
C LEU A 249 -32.17 -16.21 -35.86
N ASN A 250 -32.33 -15.00 -36.40
CA ASN A 250 -33.67 -14.45 -36.68
C ASN A 250 -34.43 -15.29 -37.71
N ASN A 251 -33.77 -15.70 -38.79
CA ASN A 251 -34.39 -16.60 -39.78
C ASN A 251 -34.84 -17.93 -39.15
N PHE A 252 -34.04 -18.49 -38.23
CA PHE A 252 -34.38 -19.72 -37.52
C PHE A 252 -35.61 -19.55 -36.61
N VAL A 253 -35.71 -18.43 -35.88
CA VAL A 253 -36.88 -18.12 -35.04
C VAL A 253 -38.13 -17.95 -35.92
N ASP A 254 -38.03 -17.23 -37.03
CA ASP A 254 -39.13 -17.06 -37.99
C ASP A 254 -39.63 -18.40 -38.54
N ASP A 255 -38.71 -19.33 -38.84
CA ASP A 255 -39.06 -20.66 -39.32
C ASP A 255 -39.68 -21.56 -38.24
N LEU A 256 -39.31 -21.36 -36.97
CA LEU A 256 -39.97 -22.02 -35.84
C LEU A 256 -41.38 -21.47 -35.61
N GLU A 257 -41.58 -20.16 -35.67
CA GLU A 257 -42.89 -19.54 -35.51
C GLU A 257 -43.89 -19.99 -36.58
N LYS A 258 -43.44 -20.11 -37.84
CA LYS A 258 -44.27 -20.67 -38.92
C LYS A 258 -44.77 -22.09 -38.61
N LYS A 259 -44.02 -22.88 -37.84
CA LYS A 259 -44.41 -24.24 -37.41
C LYS A 259 -45.31 -24.21 -36.18
N LEU A 260 -45.15 -23.23 -35.30
CA LEU A 260 -45.92 -23.03 -34.08
C LEU A 260 -47.19 -22.24 -34.37
N LYS A 261 -48.23 -22.87 -34.94
CA LYS A 261 -49.49 -22.21 -35.35
C LYS A 261 -50.20 -21.36 -34.26
N LEU A 262 -49.97 -21.64 -32.98
CA LEU A 262 -50.64 -20.99 -31.84
C LEU A 262 -49.68 -20.22 -30.91
N TYR A 263 -48.36 -20.26 -31.15
CA TYR A 263 -47.36 -19.68 -30.25
C TYR A 263 -46.36 -18.86 -31.05
N ALA A 264 -46.00 -17.68 -30.53
CA ALA A 264 -44.99 -16.79 -31.12
C ALA A 264 -43.99 -16.35 -30.05
N TYR A 265 -42.75 -16.10 -30.47
CA TYR A 265 -41.68 -15.56 -29.64
C TYR A 265 -41.75 -14.03 -29.68
N LYS A 266 -42.14 -13.42 -28.55
CA LYS A 266 -42.09 -11.97 -28.39
C LYS A 266 -40.96 -11.58 -27.45
N SER A 267 -40.19 -10.57 -27.88
CA SER A 267 -39.18 -9.94 -27.05
C SER A 267 -39.82 -8.83 -26.20
N PRO A 268 -39.56 -8.75 -24.88
CA PRO A 268 -40.15 -7.74 -23.98
C PRO A 268 -39.83 -6.29 -24.36
N SER A 269 -38.79 -6.06 -25.16
CA SER A 269 -38.20 -4.73 -25.41
C SER A 269 -37.86 -4.49 -26.88
N ASN A 270 -38.70 -4.90 -27.85
CA ASN A 270 -38.48 -4.73 -29.32
C ASN A 270 -37.09 -5.15 -29.85
N ARG A 271 -36.28 -5.79 -29.02
CA ARG A 271 -34.87 -6.07 -29.26
C ARG A 271 -34.75 -7.51 -29.68
N ILE A 272 -34.19 -7.72 -30.86
CA ILE A 272 -34.12 -9.03 -31.51
C ILE A 272 -32.66 -9.48 -31.73
N ASN A 273 -31.72 -8.52 -31.76
CA ASN A 273 -30.31 -8.79 -32.03
C ASN A 273 -29.45 -8.77 -30.76
N ILE A 274 -28.50 -9.69 -30.69
CA ILE A 274 -27.41 -9.68 -29.72
C ILE A 274 -26.35 -8.63 -30.11
N THR A 275 -25.75 -8.02 -29.10
CA THR A 275 -24.67 -7.03 -29.28
C THR A 275 -23.29 -7.68 -29.21
N MET A 276 -22.28 -7.01 -29.76
CA MET A 276 -20.89 -7.48 -29.67
C MET A 276 -20.44 -7.65 -28.22
N LYS A 277 -20.84 -6.70 -27.35
CA LYS A 277 -20.53 -6.74 -25.91
C LYS A 277 -21.06 -8.03 -25.26
N GLU A 278 -22.34 -8.34 -25.42
CA GLU A 278 -22.92 -9.54 -24.80
C GLU A 278 -22.31 -10.85 -25.33
N LEU A 279 -21.96 -10.88 -26.62
CA LEU A 279 -21.30 -12.04 -27.20
C LEU A 279 -19.90 -12.22 -26.60
N ILE A 280 -19.14 -11.13 -26.47
CA ILE A 280 -17.83 -11.12 -25.82
C ILE A 280 -17.97 -11.59 -24.37
N ASP A 281 -18.90 -11.00 -23.60
CA ASP A 281 -19.13 -11.33 -22.20
C ASP A 281 -19.43 -12.84 -22.06
N LYS A 282 -20.28 -13.40 -22.92
CA LYS A 282 -20.57 -14.84 -22.92
C LYS A 282 -19.41 -15.73 -23.37
N VAL A 283 -18.58 -15.28 -24.31
CA VAL A 283 -17.38 -16.02 -24.72
C VAL A 283 -16.37 -16.04 -23.57
N ILE A 284 -16.17 -14.92 -22.88
CA ILE A 284 -15.27 -14.81 -21.72
C ILE A 284 -15.76 -15.74 -20.61
N GLU A 285 -17.04 -15.68 -20.26
CA GLU A 285 -17.68 -16.54 -19.26
C GLU A 285 -17.46 -18.04 -19.58
N LEU A 286 -17.74 -18.45 -20.83
CA LEU A 286 -17.57 -19.85 -21.26
C LEU A 286 -16.11 -20.27 -21.30
N PHE A 287 -15.21 -19.42 -21.79
CA PHE A 287 -13.79 -19.76 -21.95
C PHE A 287 -13.08 -19.94 -20.61
N PHE A 288 -13.42 -19.11 -19.62
CA PHE A 288 -12.79 -19.16 -18.31
C PHE A 288 -13.49 -20.10 -17.32
N SER A 289 -14.81 -20.32 -17.44
CA SER A 289 -15.51 -21.29 -16.58
C SER A 289 -14.99 -22.72 -16.69
N ILE A 290 -14.34 -23.08 -17.81
CA ILE A 290 -13.68 -24.39 -18.00
C ILE A 290 -12.22 -24.42 -17.53
N ARG A 291 -11.72 -23.33 -16.92
CA ARG A 291 -10.34 -23.21 -16.41
C ARG A 291 -10.37 -22.99 -14.91
N ILE A 292 -9.99 -24.04 -14.17
CA ILE A 292 -9.96 -24.02 -12.71
C ILE A 292 -8.55 -23.67 -12.24
N LEU A 293 -8.43 -22.71 -11.32
CA LEU A 293 -7.17 -22.37 -10.68
C LEU A 293 -6.68 -23.52 -9.79
N HIS A 294 -5.41 -23.90 -9.93
CA HIS A 294 -4.75 -24.90 -9.10
C HIS A 294 -3.53 -24.29 -8.41
N LYS A 295 -3.36 -24.59 -7.12
CA LYS A 295 -2.12 -24.38 -6.38
C LYS A 295 -1.19 -25.55 -6.66
N ILE A 296 0.06 -25.26 -7.00
CA ILE A 296 1.10 -26.27 -7.18
C ILE A 296 1.84 -26.42 -5.84
N VAL A 297 1.90 -27.63 -5.31
CA VAL A 297 2.64 -27.99 -4.09
C VAL A 297 3.37 -29.28 -4.40
N ASP A 298 4.71 -29.31 -4.31
CA ASP A 298 5.52 -30.51 -4.58
C ASP A 298 5.17 -31.22 -5.91
N ASP A 299 5.03 -30.43 -6.98
CA ASP A 299 4.57 -30.85 -8.33
C ASP A 299 3.12 -31.36 -8.43
N ASP A 300 2.39 -31.50 -7.32
CA ASP A 300 0.97 -31.82 -7.29
C ASP A 300 0.08 -30.58 -7.49
N LYS A 301 -1.02 -30.76 -8.22
CA LYS A 301 -2.00 -29.70 -8.52
C LYS A 301 -3.24 -29.83 -7.64
N ILE A 302 -3.39 -28.94 -6.67
CA ILE A 302 -4.54 -28.88 -5.77
C ILE A 302 -5.49 -27.79 -6.26
N LYS A 303 -6.76 -28.13 -6.53
CA LYS A 303 -7.79 -27.14 -6.88
C LYS A 303 -7.90 -26.08 -5.79
N ALA A 304 -7.90 -24.79 -6.18
CA ALA A 304 -8.02 -23.68 -5.23
C ALA A 304 -9.29 -23.79 -4.35
N GLU A 305 -10.37 -24.32 -4.90
CA GLU A 305 -11.63 -24.60 -4.17
C GLU A 305 -11.47 -25.56 -2.98
N ARG A 306 -10.47 -26.44 -3.01
CA ARG A 306 -10.20 -27.43 -1.95
C ARG A 306 -9.27 -26.91 -0.85
N LEU A 307 -8.70 -25.72 -1.01
CA LEU A 307 -7.85 -25.10 0.00
C LEU A 307 -8.69 -24.65 1.21
N SER A 308 -8.05 -24.54 2.38
CA SER A 308 -8.69 -23.94 3.56
C SER A 308 -9.00 -22.46 3.33
N SER A 309 -9.90 -21.87 4.14
CA SER A 309 -10.29 -20.45 4.00
C SER A 309 -9.09 -19.50 3.99
N GLY A 310 -8.14 -19.68 4.91
CA GLY A 310 -6.90 -18.89 4.94
C GLY A 310 -6.00 -19.12 3.73
N GLU A 311 -5.81 -20.36 3.31
CA GLU A 311 -4.98 -20.66 2.13
C GLU A 311 -5.56 -20.13 0.83
N LYS A 312 -6.88 -20.11 0.71
CA LYS A 312 -7.58 -19.48 -0.41
C LYS A 312 -7.28 -17.99 -0.46
N ARG A 313 -7.39 -17.28 0.66
CA ARG A 313 -7.06 -15.85 0.77
C ARG A 313 -5.59 -15.59 0.40
N GLN A 314 -4.68 -16.41 0.91
CA GLN A 314 -3.26 -16.35 0.54
C GLN A 314 -3.05 -16.54 -0.96
N ALA A 315 -3.65 -17.58 -1.54
CA ALA A 315 -3.54 -17.88 -2.98
C ALA A 315 -4.08 -16.74 -3.86
N LEU A 316 -5.18 -16.09 -3.44
CA LEU A 316 -5.74 -14.94 -4.16
C LEU A 316 -4.77 -13.76 -4.17
N ILE A 317 -4.18 -13.42 -3.02
CA ILE A 317 -3.20 -12.34 -2.94
C ILE A 317 -1.94 -12.69 -3.73
N ASP A 318 -1.50 -13.95 -3.70
CA ASP A 318 -0.35 -14.43 -4.47
C ASP A 318 -0.59 -14.31 -5.98
N VAL A 319 -1.79 -14.69 -6.45
CA VAL A 319 -2.19 -14.57 -7.85
C VAL A 319 -2.31 -13.10 -8.26
N ALA A 320 -2.94 -12.25 -7.44
CA ALA A 320 -3.03 -10.82 -7.70
C ALA A 320 -1.64 -10.18 -7.82
N ALA A 321 -0.73 -10.51 -6.89
CA ALA A 321 0.65 -10.05 -6.93
C ALA A 321 1.36 -10.46 -8.24
N ALA A 322 1.23 -11.73 -8.62
CA ALA A 322 1.86 -12.27 -9.83
C ALA A 322 1.28 -11.66 -11.13
N LEU A 323 -0.03 -11.41 -11.18
CA LEU A 323 -0.66 -10.76 -12.33
C LEU A 323 -0.21 -9.30 -12.46
N LEU A 324 -0.16 -8.56 -11.34
CA LEU A 324 0.38 -7.20 -11.32
C LEU A 324 1.87 -7.15 -11.68
N ASP A 325 2.65 -8.19 -11.38
CA ASP A 325 4.07 -8.30 -11.79
C ASP A 325 4.25 -8.57 -13.28
N SER A 326 3.39 -9.39 -13.86
CA SER A 326 3.59 -9.95 -15.20
C SER A 326 3.12 -9.05 -16.33
N GLN A 327 2.47 -7.92 -16.02
CA GLN A 327 1.73 -7.14 -17.01
C GLN A 327 1.96 -5.65 -16.88
N ILE A 328 2.04 -4.99 -18.04
CA ILE A 328 1.88 -3.53 -18.12
C ILE A 328 0.38 -3.28 -18.20
N ILE A 329 -0.19 -2.79 -17.10
CA ILE A 329 -1.56 -2.27 -17.12
C ILE A 329 -1.49 -0.90 -17.78
N GLU A 330 -1.70 -0.87 -19.10
CA GLU A 330 -1.65 0.37 -19.86
C GLU A 330 -2.79 1.30 -19.42
N HIS A 331 -2.43 2.52 -19.05
CA HIS A 331 -3.34 3.65 -18.80
C HIS A 331 -4.37 3.47 -17.67
N LYS A 332 -4.17 2.53 -16.74
CA LYS A 332 -4.97 2.41 -15.51
C LYS A 332 -4.11 2.26 -14.28
N GLU A 333 -4.56 2.85 -13.18
CA GLU A 333 -3.97 2.66 -11.86
C GLU A 333 -4.80 1.64 -11.07
N VAL A 334 -4.15 0.69 -10.41
CA VAL A 334 -4.84 -0.36 -9.65
C VAL A 334 -5.06 0.08 -8.21
N ILE A 335 -6.25 -0.19 -7.68
CA ILE A 335 -6.54 -0.09 -6.25
C ILE A 335 -6.92 -1.48 -5.74
N LEU A 336 -6.10 -2.03 -4.86
CA LEU A 336 -6.32 -3.33 -4.24
C LEU A 336 -6.85 -3.14 -2.82
N ALA A 337 -8.13 -3.40 -2.62
CA ALA A 337 -8.83 -3.25 -1.36
C ALA A 337 -9.10 -4.63 -0.72
N ILE A 338 -8.53 -4.90 0.45
CA ILE A 338 -8.61 -6.21 1.11
C ILE A 338 -9.13 -6.07 2.53
N ASP A 339 -10.24 -6.74 2.80
CA ASP A 339 -10.84 -6.80 4.13
C ASP A 339 -10.20 -7.96 4.92
N GLU A 340 -9.59 -7.66 6.06
CA GLU A 340 -8.90 -8.60 6.97
C GLU A 340 -8.01 -9.63 6.23
N PRO A 341 -6.86 -9.22 5.66
CA PRO A 341 -5.94 -10.13 4.98
C PRO A 341 -5.45 -11.28 5.88
N GLU A 342 -5.44 -11.09 7.21
CA GLU A 342 -5.10 -12.10 8.23
C GLU A 342 -6.20 -13.12 8.51
N ALA A 343 -7.44 -12.89 8.04
CA ALA A 343 -8.57 -13.71 8.44
C ALA A 343 -8.37 -15.18 8.08
N SER A 344 -8.57 -16.05 9.07
CA SER A 344 -8.38 -17.51 8.96
C SER A 344 -6.96 -17.98 8.60
N LEU A 345 -5.95 -17.08 8.61
CA LEU A 345 -4.55 -17.46 8.41
C LEU A 345 -3.92 -17.94 9.73
N ASN A 346 -2.89 -18.79 9.58
CA ASN A 346 -2.00 -19.12 10.70
C ASN A 346 -1.15 -17.90 11.05
N LEU A 347 -1.00 -17.60 12.35
CA LEU A 347 -0.21 -16.48 12.88
C LEU A 347 1.20 -16.37 12.29
N SER A 348 1.83 -17.51 11.99
CA SER A 348 3.15 -17.57 11.36
C SER A 348 3.19 -16.98 9.94
N LYS A 349 2.06 -16.92 9.24
CA LYS A 349 1.94 -16.43 7.86
C LYS A 349 1.46 -14.98 7.77
N ASN A 350 0.88 -14.43 8.84
CA ASN A 350 0.35 -13.06 8.86
C ASN A 350 1.41 -12.03 8.46
N PHE A 351 2.61 -12.14 9.03
CA PHE A 351 3.70 -11.23 8.70
C PHE A 351 4.05 -11.23 7.21
N THR A 352 4.32 -12.40 6.63
CA THR A 352 4.64 -12.55 5.20
C THR A 352 3.51 -12.06 4.30
N GLN A 353 2.26 -12.22 4.73
CA GLN A 353 1.09 -11.73 4.01
C GLN A 353 1.10 -10.20 3.91
N PHE A 354 1.34 -9.50 5.03
CA PHE A 354 1.41 -8.04 5.06
C PHE A 354 2.64 -7.49 4.36
N GLU A 355 3.81 -8.15 4.51
CA GLU A 355 5.04 -7.81 3.78
C GLU A 355 4.79 -7.78 2.27
N LYS A 356 4.16 -8.82 1.73
CA LYS A 356 3.78 -8.88 0.31
C LYS A 356 2.84 -7.75 -0.12
N LEU A 357 1.86 -7.39 0.71
CA LEU A 357 0.94 -6.30 0.41
C LEU A 357 1.64 -4.94 0.42
N ILE A 358 2.59 -4.73 1.34
CA ILE A 358 3.44 -3.53 1.37
C ILE A 358 4.31 -3.48 0.10
N GLU A 359 4.92 -4.58 -0.31
CA GLU A 359 5.71 -4.64 -1.55
C GLU A 359 4.87 -4.30 -2.80
N ILE A 360 3.65 -4.83 -2.92
CA ILE A 360 2.72 -4.48 -4.02
C ILE A 360 2.45 -2.97 -4.03
N SER A 361 2.25 -2.36 -2.87
CA SER A 361 1.94 -0.94 -2.75
C SER A 361 3.05 -0.01 -3.25
N GLN A 362 4.31 -0.45 -3.13
CA GLN A 362 5.47 0.39 -3.44
C GLN A 362 5.65 0.61 -4.94
N CYS A 363 5.18 -0.30 -5.79
CA CYS A 363 5.49 -0.29 -7.21
C CYS A 363 4.28 -0.37 -8.14
N LYS A 364 3.13 -0.90 -7.68
CA LYS A 364 2.12 -1.44 -8.61
C LYS A 364 0.69 -0.97 -8.39
N ALA A 365 0.32 -0.66 -7.15
CA ALA A 365 -1.07 -0.36 -6.81
C ALA A 365 -1.17 0.51 -5.57
N GLN A 366 -2.29 1.20 -5.40
CA GLN A 366 -2.71 1.68 -4.09
C GLN A 366 -3.36 0.51 -3.34
N VAL A 367 -2.79 0.12 -2.21
CA VAL A 367 -3.27 -1.01 -1.39
C VAL A 367 -3.99 -0.47 -0.16
N VAL A 368 -5.26 -0.84 0.01
CA VAL A 368 -6.08 -0.44 1.15
C VAL A 368 -6.52 -1.68 1.91
N VAL A 369 -6.09 -1.82 3.17
CA VAL A 369 -6.45 -2.96 4.00
C VAL A 369 -7.30 -2.53 5.20
N THR A 370 -8.17 -3.42 5.65
CA THR A 370 -8.72 -3.37 7.00
C THR A 370 -8.09 -4.49 7.81
N THR A 371 -7.83 -4.26 9.09
CA THR A 371 -7.24 -5.31 9.93
C THR A 371 -7.50 -5.07 11.41
N HIS A 372 -7.42 -6.13 12.19
CA HIS A 372 -7.30 -6.08 13.64
C HIS A 372 -5.94 -6.59 14.13
N TRP A 373 -5.01 -6.89 13.21
CA TRP A 373 -3.65 -7.33 13.47
C TRP A 373 -2.67 -6.14 13.38
N TYR A 374 -1.94 -5.89 14.46
CA TYR A 374 -1.10 -4.71 14.63
C TYR A 374 0.39 -5.02 14.38
N GLY A 375 0.71 -6.29 14.08
CA GLY A 375 2.08 -6.77 13.93
C GLY A 375 2.82 -6.27 12.69
N PHE A 376 2.12 -5.68 11.70
CA PHE A 376 2.76 -5.07 10.54
C PHE A 376 3.30 -3.66 10.81
N LEU A 377 2.80 -2.97 11.84
CA LEU A 377 3.17 -1.58 12.12
C LEU A 377 4.69 -1.35 12.29
N PRO A 378 5.45 -2.27 12.92
CA PRO A 378 6.90 -2.09 13.05
C PRO A 378 7.66 -2.21 11.72
N VAL A 379 7.07 -2.84 10.69
CA VAL A 379 7.73 -3.09 9.39
C VAL A 379 7.21 -2.28 8.24
N ALA A 380 6.04 -1.66 8.38
CA ALA A 380 5.45 -0.87 7.33
C ALA A 380 6.27 0.42 7.11
N ILE A 381 7.09 0.41 6.07
CA ILE A 381 7.80 1.59 5.56
C ILE A 381 6.95 2.20 4.45
N ASN A 382 6.80 3.53 4.43
CA ASN A 382 5.96 4.27 3.47
C ASN A 382 4.48 3.82 3.52
N ALA A 383 3.86 3.94 4.68
CA ALA A 383 2.49 3.49 4.93
C ALA A 383 1.72 4.46 5.81
N ASN A 384 0.41 4.54 5.61
CA ASN A 384 -0.51 5.28 6.50
C ASN A 384 -1.37 4.29 7.30
N ALA A 385 -1.37 4.44 8.62
CA ALA A 385 -2.22 3.69 9.53
C ALA A 385 -3.30 4.60 10.14
N HIS A 386 -4.56 4.26 9.93
CA HIS A 386 -5.71 4.96 10.48
C HIS A 386 -6.35 4.11 11.59
N PHE A 387 -6.17 4.52 12.84
CA PHE A 387 -6.85 3.86 13.96
C PHE A 387 -8.27 4.42 14.09
N LEU A 388 -9.23 3.56 13.82
CA LEU A 388 -10.64 3.86 13.83
C LEU A 388 -11.24 3.46 15.18
N THR A 389 -11.75 4.46 15.88
CA THR A 389 -12.53 4.27 17.11
C THR A 389 -13.95 4.75 16.93
N LYS A 390 -14.88 4.04 17.55
CA LYS A 390 -16.31 4.36 17.55
C LYS A 390 -16.73 4.65 18.99
N LYS A 391 -17.30 5.83 19.24
CA LYS A 391 -17.88 6.20 20.54
C LYS A 391 -19.38 6.44 20.38
N ASN A 392 -20.14 5.97 21.38
CA ASN A 392 -21.55 6.30 21.49
C ASN A 392 -21.65 7.66 22.20
N ALA A 393 -21.95 8.73 21.45
CA ALA A 393 -22.37 9.99 22.03
C ALA A 393 -23.89 9.96 22.24
N SER A 394 -24.41 10.85 23.09
CA SER A 394 -25.80 10.88 23.60
C SER A 394 -26.87 10.76 22.51
N GLU A 395 -26.59 11.20 21.28
CA GLU A 395 -27.54 11.25 20.16
C GLU A 395 -26.94 10.81 18.81
N SER A 396 -25.65 10.46 18.72
CA SER A 396 -25.02 10.02 17.46
C SER A 396 -23.77 9.17 17.67
N LEU A 397 -23.39 8.42 16.63
CA LEU A 397 -22.13 7.69 16.60
C LEU A 397 -21.01 8.64 16.19
N GLU A 398 -20.03 8.82 17.09
CA GLU A 398 -18.82 9.56 16.79
C GLU A 398 -17.74 8.60 16.29
N PHE A 399 -17.20 8.89 15.11
CA PHE A 399 -16.08 8.16 14.52
C PHE A 399 -14.84 9.04 14.58
N LYS A 400 -13.76 8.52 15.17
CA LYS A 400 -12.47 9.21 15.21
C LYS A 400 -11.44 8.39 14.46
N PHE A 401 -10.79 9.02 13.49
CA PHE A 401 -9.65 8.50 12.75
C PHE A 401 -8.37 9.14 13.30
N ASN A 402 -7.52 8.36 13.96
CA ASN A 402 -6.17 8.82 14.30
C ASN A 402 -5.21 8.32 13.21
N THR A 403 -4.77 9.22 12.34
CA THR A 403 -3.86 8.92 11.23
C THR A 403 -2.42 9.02 11.67
N PHE A 404 -1.64 7.97 11.39
CA PHE A 404 -0.21 7.91 11.62
C PHE A 404 0.49 7.60 10.30
N ASP A 405 1.39 8.51 9.92
CA ASP A 405 2.36 8.23 8.87
C ASP A 405 3.46 7.35 9.46
N LEU A 406 3.56 6.11 8.98
CA LEU A 406 4.55 5.13 9.43
C LEU A 406 5.93 5.39 8.84
N TYR A 407 6.06 6.28 7.87
CA TYR A 407 7.34 6.73 7.34
C TYR A 407 8.13 7.51 8.40
N ASN A 408 9.28 6.97 8.76
CA ASN A 408 10.14 7.46 9.82
C ASN A 408 9.42 7.58 11.18
N TYR A 409 8.31 6.86 11.42
CA TYR A 409 7.56 6.98 12.67
C TYR A 409 8.45 6.69 13.89
N ARG A 410 9.28 5.64 13.83
CA ARG A 410 10.18 5.30 14.95
C ARG A 410 11.41 6.22 15.05
N GLU A 411 11.99 6.65 13.92
CA GLU A 411 13.10 7.61 13.91
C GLU A 411 12.66 8.98 14.44
N LYS A 412 11.46 9.43 14.06
CA LYS A 412 10.82 10.66 14.55
C LYS A 412 10.47 10.58 16.04
N LEU A 413 10.00 9.43 16.55
CA LEU A 413 9.73 9.26 18.00
C LEU A 413 10.95 9.54 18.90
N ARG A 414 12.18 9.23 18.45
CA ARG A 414 13.42 9.53 19.20
C ARG A 414 13.69 11.04 19.30
N GLN A 415 13.29 11.81 18.30
CA GLN A 415 13.55 13.26 18.23
C GLN A 415 12.39 14.11 18.81
N ILE A 416 11.17 13.57 18.87
CA ILE A 416 9.92 14.28 19.23
C ILE A 416 9.59 14.19 20.73
N ARG A 417 10.58 14.33 21.61
CA ARG A 417 10.26 14.63 23.03
C ARG A 417 9.71 16.06 23.22
N ASN A 418 9.74 16.90 22.18
CA ASN A 418 9.58 18.35 22.32
C ASN A 418 8.51 19.06 21.43
N GLN A 419 7.67 18.39 20.63
CA GLN A 419 6.62 19.10 19.86
C GLN A 419 5.30 18.32 19.67
N ASP A 420 4.20 19.08 19.54
CA ASP A 420 2.77 18.75 19.50
C ASP A 420 2.32 17.78 18.38
N TYR A 421 2.90 16.58 18.31
CA TYR A 421 2.35 15.46 17.54
C TYR A 421 1.66 14.47 18.48
N THR A 422 0.44 14.04 18.14
CA THR A 422 -0.28 12.99 18.87
C THR A 422 0.54 11.70 18.83
N GLN A 423 1.14 11.32 19.96
CA GLN A 423 1.82 10.04 20.12
C GLN A 423 0.81 8.89 19.97
N MET A 424 1.24 7.80 19.33
CA MET A 424 0.42 6.58 19.25
C MET A 424 0.15 6.07 20.67
N PRO A 425 -1.12 5.82 21.03
CA PRO A 425 -1.48 5.34 22.35
C PRO A 425 -0.67 4.09 22.76
N SER A 426 -0.28 4.04 24.04
CA SER A 426 0.61 3.00 24.57
C SER A 426 0.05 1.58 24.45
N ASP A 427 -1.26 1.45 24.57
CA ASP A 427 -2.03 0.20 24.36
C ASP A 427 -1.87 -0.34 22.94
N ILE A 428 -1.89 0.56 21.94
CA ILE A 428 -1.71 0.19 20.54
C ILE A 428 -0.26 -0.24 20.27
N GLN A 429 0.71 0.51 20.80
CA GLN A 429 2.13 0.13 20.68
C GLN A 429 2.41 -1.23 21.33
N LEU A 430 1.83 -1.48 22.50
CA LEU A 430 1.94 -2.74 23.22
C LEU A 430 1.35 -3.89 22.40
N LYS A 431 0.13 -3.72 21.88
CA LYS A 431 -0.53 -4.72 21.03
C LYS A 431 0.26 -5.04 19.77
N SER A 432 0.82 -4.01 19.13
CA SER A 432 1.67 -4.16 17.94
C SER A 432 2.91 -5.04 18.22
N ILE A 433 3.61 -4.78 19.32
CA ILE A 433 4.79 -5.58 19.70
C ILE A 433 4.38 -7.01 20.03
N TYR A 434 3.28 -7.22 20.76
CA TYR A 434 2.80 -8.57 21.07
C TYR A 434 2.43 -9.35 19.81
N ASP A 435 1.67 -8.76 18.90
CA ASP A 435 1.26 -9.40 17.64
C ASP A 435 2.49 -9.78 16.79
N LEU A 436 3.48 -8.89 16.70
CA LEU A 436 4.74 -9.16 16.00
C LEU A 436 5.52 -10.30 16.66
N VAL A 437 5.73 -10.24 17.97
CA VAL A 437 6.47 -11.24 18.74
C VAL A 437 5.80 -12.61 18.61
N GLN A 438 4.47 -12.67 18.67
CA GLN A 438 3.72 -13.92 18.48
C GLN A 438 3.92 -14.49 17.07
N SER A 439 3.89 -13.66 16.02
CA SER A 439 4.18 -14.11 14.66
C SER A 439 5.61 -14.62 14.52
N ILE A 440 6.61 -13.92 15.07
CA ILE A 440 8.01 -14.38 15.07
C ILE A 440 8.12 -15.73 15.77
N VAL A 441 7.66 -15.85 17.03
CA VAL A 441 7.73 -17.08 17.82
C VAL A 441 7.01 -18.25 17.15
N SER A 442 5.85 -18.00 16.53
CA SER A 442 5.13 -19.04 15.78
C SER A 442 5.90 -19.48 14.54
N SER A 443 6.49 -18.53 13.80
CA SER A 443 7.19 -18.80 12.53
C SER A 443 8.49 -19.59 12.70
N VAL A 444 9.23 -19.40 13.79
CA VAL A 444 10.50 -20.11 14.07
C VAL A 444 10.29 -21.56 14.55
N ARG A 445 9.05 -21.94 14.84
CA ARG A 445 8.66 -23.28 15.32
C ARG A 445 8.02 -24.16 14.23
N LEU A 446 7.86 -23.64 13.02
CA LEU A 446 7.38 -24.40 11.88
C LEU A 446 8.38 -25.48 11.46
N ASP A 447 7.91 -26.52 10.77
CA ASP A 447 8.76 -27.56 10.20
C ASP A 447 9.74 -27.00 9.16
N GLU A 448 9.25 -26.07 8.33
CA GLU A 448 10.06 -25.15 7.54
C GLU A 448 10.08 -23.80 8.25
N PRO A 449 11.05 -23.56 9.15
CA PRO A 449 11.05 -22.37 9.97
C PRO A 449 11.46 -21.13 9.20
N TYR A 450 11.01 -19.98 9.68
CA TYR A 450 11.54 -18.69 9.30
C TYR A 450 12.80 -18.39 10.11
N ASN A 451 13.74 -17.66 9.52
CA ASN A 451 14.88 -17.07 10.21
C ASN A 451 14.68 -15.56 10.25
N TRP A 452 15.15 -14.89 11.31
CA TRP A 452 14.94 -13.47 11.53
C TRP A 452 16.26 -12.74 11.78
N LEU A 453 16.45 -11.62 11.09
CA LEU A 453 17.47 -10.61 11.38
C LEU A 453 16.76 -9.31 11.77
N ILE A 454 16.82 -8.96 13.05
CA ILE A 454 16.21 -7.75 13.62
C ILE A 454 17.30 -6.69 13.71
N CYS A 455 17.12 -5.55 13.05
CA CYS A 455 18.11 -4.47 12.91
C CYS A 455 17.54 -3.10 13.25
N GLU A 456 18.40 -2.09 13.37
CA GLU A 456 18.00 -0.77 13.84
C GLU A 456 17.22 0.02 12.79
N GLY A 457 17.81 0.24 11.61
CA GLY A 457 17.37 1.22 10.64
C GLY A 457 16.79 0.64 9.35
N SER A 458 16.00 1.46 8.65
CA SER A 458 15.54 1.11 7.30
C SER A 458 16.69 1.12 6.27
N SER A 459 17.73 1.93 6.49
CA SER A 459 18.99 1.88 5.73
C SER A 459 19.68 0.53 5.88
N ASP A 460 19.75 0.00 7.10
CA ASP A 460 20.35 -1.29 7.42
C ASP A 460 19.68 -2.41 6.64
N LYS A 461 18.35 -2.42 6.60
CA LYS A 461 17.56 -3.36 5.80
C LYS A 461 18.00 -3.36 4.33
N ILE A 462 18.27 -2.19 3.74
CA ILE A 462 18.69 -2.10 2.33
C ILE A 462 20.04 -2.79 2.13
N TYR A 463 21.00 -2.59 3.02
CA TYR A 463 22.28 -3.29 2.97
C TYR A 463 22.09 -4.80 3.15
N PHE A 464 21.29 -5.21 4.13
CA PHE A 464 21.04 -6.61 4.44
C PHE A 464 20.27 -7.35 3.35
N ASP A 465 19.27 -6.72 2.71
CA ASP A 465 18.56 -7.28 1.56
C ASP A 465 19.53 -7.57 0.40
N PHE A 466 20.54 -6.73 0.22
CA PHE A 466 21.61 -6.95 -0.76
C PHE A 466 22.54 -8.11 -0.34
N TYR A 467 23.13 -8.04 0.86
CA TYR A 467 24.12 -9.03 1.31
C TYR A 467 23.54 -10.43 1.56
N PHE A 468 22.27 -10.52 1.98
CA PHE A 468 21.61 -11.76 2.37
C PHE A 468 20.55 -12.22 1.37
N LYS A 469 20.53 -11.68 0.15
CA LYS A 469 19.57 -12.03 -0.92
C LYS A 469 19.38 -13.54 -1.11
N ASP A 470 20.47 -14.32 -1.02
CA ASP A 470 20.43 -15.77 -1.12
C ASP A 470 19.74 -16.45 0.07
N LEU A 471 19.96 -15.95 1.29
CA LEU A 471 19.35 -16.49 2.51
C LEU A 471 17.87 -16.18 2.60
N VAL A 472 17.45 -15.00 2.12
CA VAL A 472 16.03 -14.64 2.02
C VAL A 472 15.28 -15.67 1.17
N LYS A 473 15.89 -16.12 0.06
CA LYS A 473 15.29 -17.10 -0.86
C LYS A 473 15.43 -18.56 -0.42
N LYS A 474 16.61 -18.96 0.07
CA LYS A 474 16.94 -20.38 0.32
C LYS A 474 16.74 -20.81 1.77
N ASN A 475 16.74 -19.87 2.71
CA ASN A 475 16.70 -20.13 4.14
C ASN A 475 15.56 -19.40 4.86
N ASN A 476 14.54 -18.91 4.13
CA ASN A 476 13.40 -18.20 4.70
C ASN A 476 13.79 -17.07 5.68
N LEU A 477 14.89 -16.35 5.40
CA LEU A 477 15.31 -15.21 6.20
C LEU A 477 14.35 -14.03 6.00
N ARG A 478 13.99 -13.37 7.09
CA ARG A 478 13.25 -12.11 7.15
C ARG A 478 14.08 -11.06 7.87
N ILE A 479 14.17 -9.88 7.27
CA ILE A 479 14.95 -8.75 7.79
C ILE A 479 13.97 -7.69 8.28
N LEU A 480 14.08 -7.37 9.57
CA LEU A 480 13.11 -6.60 10.34
C LEU A 480 13.79 -5.35 10.92
N PRO A 481 13.65 -4.17 10.31
CA PRO A 481 14.09 -2.91 10.88
C PRO A 481 13.09 -2.43 11.94
N VAL A 482 13.56 -2.00 13.11
CA VAL A 482 12.67 -1.69 14.26
C VAL A 482 12.88 -0.30 14.87
N GLY A 483 13.65 0.57 14.23
CA GLY A 483 13.80 1.98 14.60
C GLY A 483 14.73 2.24 15.79
N GLY A 484 15.83 1.49 15.88
CA GLY A 484 16.94 1.76 16.82
C GLY A 484 17.21 0.69 17.88
N ALA A 485 18.41 0.74 18.47
CA ALA A 485 18.95 -0.23 19.43
C ALA A 485 17.98 -0.56 20.58
N SER A 486 17.39 0.46 21.18
CA SER A 486 16.44 0.32 22.30
C SER A 486 15.23 -0.53 21.94
N GLU A 487 14.73 -0.44 20.71
CA GLU A 487 13.58 -1.24 20.25
C GLU A 487 14.01 -2.66 19.85
N VAL A 488 15.21 -2.84 19.29
CA VAL A 488 15.79 -4.18 19.06
C VAL A 488 15.89 -4.94 20.39
N ILE A 489 16.43 -4.29 21.43
CA ILE A 489 16.57 -4.85 22.78
C ILE A 489 15.23 -5.16 23.41
N LYS A 490 14.26 -4.25 23.26
CA LYS A 490 12.89 -4.45 23.74
C LYS A 490 12.28 -5.71 23.11
N ILE A 491 12.35 -5.85 21.79
CA ILE A 491 11.83 -7.03 21.08
C ILE A 491 12.54 -8.31 21.53
N TYR A 492 13.87 -8.29 21.68
CA TYR A 492 14.61 -9.43 22.24
C TYR A 492 14.07 -9.85 23.61
N ASN A 493 13.81 -8.89 24.51
CA ASN A 493 13.28 -9.20 25.83
C ASN A 493 11.87 -9.83 25.78
N TYR A 494 11.01 -9.37 24.88
CA TYR A 494 9.70 -9.99 24.65
C TYR A 494 9.80 -11.38 24.02
N LEU A 495 10.82 -11.63 23.19
CA LEU A 495 11.08 -12.94 22.58
C LEU A 495 11.70 -13.93 23.56
N ARG A 496 12.51 -13.46 24.52
CA ARG A 496 13.27 -14.29 25.47
C ARG A 496 12.39 -15.29 26.23
N LEU A 497 11.34 -14.80 26.89
CA LEU A 497 10.46 -15.67 27.68
C LEU A 497 9.81 -16.77 26.82
N PRO A 498 9.04 -16.46 25.76
CA PRO A 498 8.38 -17.49 24.98
C PRO A 498 9.36 -18.42 24.27
N THR A 499 10.55 -17.95 23.87
CA THR A 499 11.58 -18.81 23.23
C THR A 499 12.29 -19.74 24.23
N SER A 500 12.36 -19.36 25.51
CA SER A 500 12.95 -20.21 26.58
C SER A 500 12.07 -21.39 26.99
N GLU A 501 10.75 -21.34 26.79
CA GLU A 501 9.81 -22.29 27.42
C GLU A 501 9.77 -23.69 26.77
N LYS A 502 10.34 -23.92 25.57
CA LYS A 502 10.46 -25.25 24.91
C LYS A 502 11.56 -25.31 23.84
N ASP A 503 12.32 -26.40 23.78
CA ASP A 503 13.44 -26.67 22.84
C ASP A 503 13.04 -26.91 21.36
N ASN A 504 11.80 -26.62 20.97
CA ASN A 504 11.29 -26.91 19.62
C ASN A 504 11.54 -25.78 18.60
N MET A 505 12.46 -24.85 18.90
CA MET A 505 12.77 -23.76 17.98
C MET A 505 13.69 -24.28 16.88
N LYS A 506 13.19 -24.34 15.65
CA LYS A 506 13.95 -24.81 14.48
C LYS A 506 14.61 -23.66 13.72
N GLY A 507 13.97 -22.49 13.72
CA GLY A 507 14.48 -21.25 13.13
C GLY A 507 15.40 -20.47 14.06
N LYS A 508 16.08 -19.48 13.51
CA LYS A 508 17.07 -18.65 14.19
C LYS A 508 16.67 -17.19 14.22
N ILE A 509 17.02 -16.50 15.30
CA ILE A 509 16.75 -15.07 15.51
C ILE A 509 18.06 -14.35 15.85
N CYS A 510 18.50 -13.43 15.00
CA CYS A 510 19.64 -12.55 15.25
C CYS A 510 19.14 -11.13 15.47
N CYS A 511 19.39 -10.57 16.65
CA CYS A 511 19.18 -9.16 16.95
C CYS A 511 20.51 -8.43 16.80
N LEU A 512 20.56 -7.39 15.97
CA LEU A 512 21.78 -6.67 15.65
C LEU A 512 21.60 -5.17 15.95
N ILE A 513 22.57 -4.62 16.67
CA ILE A 513 22.62 -3.20 17.02
C ILE A 513 23.97 -2.59 16.64
N ASP A 514 23.96 -1.29 16.41
CA ASP A 514 25.11 -0.42 16.32
C ASP A 514 25.71 -0.21 17.73
N SER A 515 26.91 0.37 17.77
CA SER A 515 27.58 0.72 19.02
C SER A 515 27.39 2.20 19.33
N ASP A 516 26.53 2.50 20.32
CA ASP A 516 26.23 3.86 20.76
C ASP A 516 27.25 4.42 21.78
N GLY A 517 28.31 3.67 22.14
CA GLY A 517 29.28 4.12 23.15
C GLY A 517 28.76 4.00 24.59
N LYS A 518 27.68 3.25 24.82
CA LYS A 518 27.04 3.08 26.13
C LYS A 518 26.90 1.61 26.49
N SER A 519 27.16 1.28 27.75
CA SER A 519 26.76 0.00 28.32
C SER A 519 25.24 -0.02 28.46
N GLU A 520 24.59 -0.87 27.69
CA GLU A 520 23.19 -1.20 27.91
C GLU A 520 23.19 -2.34 28.95
N GLN A 521 22.49 -2.16 30.08
CA GLN A 521 22.32 -3.22 31.06
C GLN A 521 21.42 -4.31 30.47
N PHE A 522 22.03 -5.18 29.68
CA PHE A 522 21.35 -6.20 28.90
C PHE A 522 22.03 -7.54 29.11
N ILE A 523 21.25 -8.53 29.54
CA ILE A 523 21.74 -9.88 29.80
C ILE A 523 21.18 -10.80 28.72
N CYS A 524 22.04 -11.20 27.79
CA CYS A 524 21.75 -12.25 26.83
C CYS A 524 21.48 -13.57 27.57
N ASP A 525 20.44 -14.29 27.17
CA ASP A 525 20.19 -15.62 27.71
C ASP A 525 20.98 -16.67 26.92
N SER A 526 22.15 -17.05 27.42
CA SER A 526 23.02 -18.03 26.77
C SER A 526 22.40 -19.43 26.68
N SER A 527 21.28 -19.69 27.35
CA SER A 527 20.56 -20.97 27.22
C SER A 527 19.86 -21.11 25.86
N ILE A 528 19.53 -20.00 25.19
CA ILE A 528 18.75 -20.00 23.95
C ILE A 528 19.69 -20.03 22.74
N LYS A 529 20.10 -21.22 22.30
CA LYS A 529 21.09 -21.39 21.21
C LYS A 529 20.70 -20.76 19.88
N ASN A 530 19.41 -20.76 19.57
CA ASN A 530 18.88 -20.31 18.29
C ASN A 530 18.48 -18.82 18.31
N MET A 531 18.79 -18.08 19.38
CA MET A 531 18.58 -16.63 19.46
C MET A 531 19.84 -15.93 19.97
N VAL A 532 20.33 -14.94 19.22
CA VAL A 532 21.52 -14.15 19.59
C VAL A 532 21.22 -12.66 19.53
N ALA A 533 21.91 -11.89 20.35
CA ALA A 533 21.94 -10.44 20.29
C ALA A 533 23.39 -9.97 20.17
N LYS A 534 23.71 -9.37 19.03
CA LYS A 534 25.06 -8.93 18.65
C LYS A 534 25.10 -7.41 18.46
N ARG A 535 26.27 -6.83 18.72
CA ARG A 535 26.63 -5.45 18.46
C ARG A 535 27.74 -5.40 17.42
N ILE A 536 27.63 -4.49 16.46
CA ILE A 536 28.68 -4.20 15.50
C ILE A 536 29.70 -3.28 16.17
N LEU A 537 30.98 -3.67 16.14
CA LEU A 537 32.06 -2.89 16.74
C LEU A 537 33.27 -2.85 15.82
N ASN A 538 33.72 -1.65 15.46
CA ASN A 538 35.01 -1.45 14.83
C ASN A 538 36.12 -1.58 15.88
N ASN A 539 37.13 -2.39 15.60
CA ASN A 539 38.24 -2.64 16.50
C ASN A 539 39.52 -2.01 15.95
N SER A 540 39.95 -0.93 16.59
CA SER A 540 41.13 -0.17 16.17
C SER A 540 42.43 -0.97 16.21
N LYS A 541 42.52 -2.04 17.02
CA LYS A 541 43.74 -2.85 17.13
C LYS A 541 43.98 -3.72 15.90
N ASN A 542 42.92 -4.33 15.37
CA ASN A 542 43.01 -5.21 14.20
C ASN A 542 42.49 -4.55 12.90
N GLN A 543 41.98 -3.32 12.97
CA GLN A 543 41.42 -2.56 11.85
C GLN A 543 40.32 -3.32 11.11
N ARG A 544 39.48 -4.02 11.87
CA ARG A 544 38.35 -4.81 11.35
C ARG A 544 37.07 -4.52 12.13
N THR A 545 35.94 -4.78 11.49
CA THR A 545 34.64 -4.86 12.15
C THR A 545 34.47 -6.25 12.75
N SER A 546 34.00 -6.33 14.00
CA SER A 546 33.68 -7.56 14.71
C SER A 546 32.27 -7.52 15.27
N LEU A 547 31.65 -8.70 15.40
CA LEU A 547 30.38 -8.86 16.12
C LEU A 547 30.67 -9.28 17.56
N VAL A 548 30.19 -8.51 18.51
CA VAL A 548 30.36 -8.79 19.94
C VAL A 548 28.99 -9.00 20.58
N ASP A 549 28.89 -9.85 21.60
CA ASP A 549 27.63 -9.97 22.34
C ASP A 549 27.23 -8.63 22.96
N VAL A 550 25.95 -8.28 22.89
CA VAL A 550 25.43 -7.01 23.46
C VAL A 550 25.69 -6.92 24.97
N SER A 551 25.77 -8.07 25.66
CA SER A 551 26.11 -8.16 27.08
C SER A 551 27.61 -7.95 27.39
N SER A 552 28.47 -7.81 26.39
CA SER A 552 29.90 -7.59 26.59
C SER A 552 30.20 -6.15 27.06
N ASN A 553 31.32 -5.99 27.75
CA ASN A 553 31.83 -4.68 28.17
C ASN A 553 32.61 -3.94 27.05
N ASP A 554 32.69 -4.53 25.85
CA ASP A 554 33.36 -3.94 24.70
C ASP A 554 32.40 -3.03 23.93
N TYR A 555 32.28 -1.78 24.40
CA TYR A 555 31.32 -0.80 23.86
C TYR A 555 31.89 0.61 23.67
N GLU A 556 33.18 0.82 23.92
CA GLU A 556 33.76 2.17 23.99
C GLU A 556 33.79 2.88 22.63
N MET A 557 34.02 2.14 21.54
CA MET A 557 34.06 2.73 20.20
C MET A 557 32.66 2.82 19.62
N LYS A 558 32.21 4.04 19.31
CA LYS A 558 30.97 4.25 18.57
C LYS A 558 31.15 3.73 17.14
N THR A 559 30.18 2.96 16.66
CA THR A 559 30.25 2.30 15.36
C THR A 559 28.85 2.23 14.78
N GLU A 560 28.63 2.89 13.65
CA GLU A 560 27.41 2.76 12.85
C GLU A 560 27.61 1.78 11.69
N ILE A 561 26.53 1.19 11.16
CA ILE A 561 26.65 0.22 10.04
C ILE A 561 27.34 0.82 8.81
N GLU A 562 27.11 2.11 8.52
CA GLU A 562 27.76 2.83 7.42
C GLU A 562 29.30 2.85 7.55
N GLU A 563 29.84 2.74 8.75
CA GLU A 563 31.27 2.68 9.08
C GLU A 563 31.86 1.26 8.97
N CYS A 564 31.03 0.28 8.61
CA CYS A 564 31.39 -1.15 8.55
C CYS A 564 31.26 -1.74 7.14
N LEU A 565 30.99 -0.91 6.13
CA LEU A 565 30.81 -1.29 4.73
C LEU A 565 32.15 -1.49 4.01
N ASP A 566 32.11 -1.97 2.76
CA ASP A 566 33.30 -2.06 1.92
C ASP A 566 33.82 -0.65 1.60
N GLY A 567 35.07 -0.36 1.97
CA GLY A 567 35.64 0.99 1.84
C GLY A 567 35.72 1.46 0.39
N THR A 568 35.98 0.56 -0.56
CA THR A 568 36.09 0.91 -1.98
C THR A 568 34.75 1.35 -2.54
N VAL A 569 33.69 0.57 -2.32
CA VAL A 569 32.33 0.93 -2.77
C VAL A 569 31.82 2.15 -2.02
N PHE A 570 32.12 2.28 -0.72
CA PHE A 570 31.72 3.44 0.08
C PHE A 570 32.27 4.75 -0.48
N ILE A 571 33.57 4.79 -0.80
CA ILE A 571 34.22 5.95 -1.42
C ILE A 571 33.63 6.25 -2.80
N GLU A 572 33.42 5.23 -3.63
CA GLU A 572 32.77 5.42 -4.94
C GLU A 572 31.34 5.97 -4.81
N THR A 573 30.62 5.57 -3.77
CA THR A 573 29.27 6.07 -3.48
C THR A 573 29.32 7.53 -3.09
N LEU A 574 30.23 7.92 -2.18
CA LEU A 574 30.42 9.33 -1.79
C LEU A 574 30.76 10.23 -2.99
N LYS A 575 31.56 9.72 -3.95
CA LYS A 575 31.89 10.45 -5.20
C LYS A 575 30.67 10.80 -6.06
N THR A 576 29.52 10.17 -5.84
CA THR A 576 28.31 10.49 -6.60
C THR A 576 27.59 11.75 -6.10
N TYR A 577 27.92 12.24 -4.89
CA TYR A 577 27.33 13.43 -4.27
C TYR A 577 28.14 14.70 -4.57
N THR A 578 28.32 15.01 -5.86
CA THR A 578 29.16 16.13 -6.34
C THR A 578 28.65 17.51 -5.93
N GLU A 579 27.38 17.62 -5.61
CA GLU A 579 26.72 18.84 -5.14
C GLU A 579 27.09 19.21 -3.71
N ASN A 580 27.53 18.25 -2.89
CA ASN A 580 27.92 18.49 -1.50
C ASN A 580 29.41 18.88 -1.41
N LYS A 581 29.67 20.19 -1.37
CA LYS A 581 31.03 20.75 -1.32
C LYS A 581 31.87 20.23 -0.15
N HIS A 582 31.26 19.90 0.99
CA HIS A 582 31.98 19.39 2.15
C HIS A 582 32.45 17.95 1.93
N ILE A 583 31.61 17.11 1.33
CA ILE A 583 31.99 15.74 0.94
C ILE A 583 33.07 15.76 -0.15
N VAL A 584 32.93 16.63 -1.14
CA VAL A 584 33.95 16.82 -2.19
C VAL A 584 35.31 17.20 -1.58
N ALA A 585 35.33 18.15 -0.63
CA ALA A 585 36.56 18.54 0.05
C ALA A 585 37.23 17.38 0.82
N ILE A 586 36.44 16.52 1.48
CA ILE A 586 36.98 15.31 2.14
C ILE A 586 37.62 14.36 1.13
N LEU A 587 37.00 14.19 -0.04
CA LEU A 587 37.46 13.27 -1.08
C LEU A 587 38.64 13.79 -1.91
N GLU A 588 38.87 15.11 -1.97
CA GLU A 588 39.98 15.73 -2.69
C GLU A 588 41.29 15.73 -1.89
N ASP A 589 41.24 15.68 -0.55
CA ASP A 589 42.44 15.60 0.27
C ASP A 589 42.99 14.17 0.32
N GLU A 590 44.07 13.91 -0.41
CA GLU A 590 44.74 12.61 -0.44
C GLU A 590 45.17 12.11 0.96
N LYS A 591 45.41 13.00 1.92
CA LYS A 591 45.79 12.62 3.30
C LYS A 591 44.66 11.97 4.08
N ASN A 592 43.42 12.15 3.63
CA ASN A 592 42.26 11.52 4.24
C ASN A 592 42.17 10.04 3.90
N PHE A 593 42.94 9.51 2.95
CA PHE A 593 42.90 8.10 2.58
C PHE A 593 44.04 7.32 3.24
N LYS A 594 43.72 6.08 3.66
CA LYS A 594 44.70 5.16 4.25
C LYS A 594 44.83 3.89 3.41
N ASP A 595 43.89 2.97 3.54
CA ASP A 595 43.83 1.73 2.77
C ASP A 595 42.39 1.46 2.34
N ILE A 596 42.11 1.68 1.06
CA ILE A 596 40.78 1.62 0.46
C ILE A 596 40.20 0.19 0.48
N SER A 597 41.03 -0.83 0.71
CA SER A 597 40.60 -2.23 0.85
C SER A 597 40.02 -2.58 2.22
N LEU A 598 40.18 -1.71 3.21
CA LEU A 598 39.59 -1.86 4.54
C LEU A 598 38.11 -1.45 4.56
N ASN A 599 37.47 -1.60 5.71
CA ASN A 599 36.09 -1.14 5.88
C ASN A 599 35.99 0.39 5.76
N SER A 600 34.78 0.90 5.57
CA SER A 600 34.49 2.32 5.34
C SER A 600 34.98 3.27 6.43
N TYR A 601 35.22 2.78 7.65
CA TYR A 601 35.87 3.57 8.70
C TYR A 601 37.39 3.62 8.55
N PHE A 602 38.04 2.46 8.48
CA PHE A 602 39.51 2.34 8.47
C PHE A 602 40.13 2.65 7.11
N CYS A 603 39.31 2.75 6.06
CA CYS A 603 39.79 3.19 4.74
C CYS A 603 40.19 4.66 4.73
N PHE A 604 39.67 5.45 5.67
CA PHE A 604 40.05 6.83 5.85
C PHE A 604 40.95 7.06 7.07
N ASN A 605 41.63 8.20 7.05
CA ASN A 605 42.38 8.80 8.15
C ASN A 605 41.82 10.20 8.46
N LEU A 606 40.51 10.26 8.74
CA LEU A 606 39.81 11.52 8.96
C LEU A 606 40.10 12.13 10.32
N ARG A 607 40.25 13.45 10.34
CA ARG A 607 40.23 14.28 11.55
C ARG A 607 38.82 14.31 12.14
N ASP A 608 38.71 14.69 13.42
CA ASP A 608 37.42 14.75 14.11
C ASP A 608 36.40 15.68 13.41
N ASP A 609 36.87 16.81 12.87
CA ASP A 609 36.01 17.73 12.10
C ASP A 609 35.47 17.08 10.81
N ASP A 610 36.33 16.35 10.07
CA ASP A 610 35.93 15.67 8.83
C ASP A 610 34.98 14.48 9.12
N ARG A 611 35.14 13.84 10.28
CA ARG A 611 34.20 12.81 10.78
C ARG A 611 32.84 13.42 11.12
N GLN A 612 32.83 14.58 11.76
CA GLN A 612 31.58 15.29 12.06
C GLN A 612 30.86 15.70 10.77
N ILE A 613 31.58 16.13 9.74
CA ILE A 613 30.99 16.43 8.42
C ILE A 613 30.31 15.20 7.82
N LEU A 614 30.96 14.03 7.85
CA LEU A 614 30.34 12.79 7.36
C LEU A 614 29.09 12.43 8.16
N LYS A 615 29.14 12.60 9.48
CA LYS A 615 27.99 12.36 10.34
C LYS A 615 26.83 13.31 10.01
N ASP A 616 27.11 14.60 9.91
CA ASP A 616 26.12 15.62 9.57
C ASP A 616 25.53 15.38 8.17
N PHE A 617 26.33 14.85 7.24
CA PHE A 617 25.84 14.41 5.93
C PHE A 617 24.79 13.30 6.07
N PHE A 618 25.04 12.26 6.85
CA PHE A 618 24.08 11.17 7.05
C PHE A 618 22.84 11.61 7.83
N ASP A 619 22.96 12.57 8.73
CA ASP A 619 21.85 13.12 9.52
C ASP A 619 20.95 14.10 8.71
N GLN A 620 21.32 14.46 7.48
CA GLN A 620 20.51 15.32 6.60
C GLN A 620 19.10 14.77 6.35
N ASP A 621 18.15 15.69 6.16
CA ASP A 621 16.75 15.38 5.87
C ASP A 621 16.11 14.44 6.91
N ASN A 622 16.49 14.63 8.19
CA ASN A 622 16.12 13.79 9.32
C ASN A 622 16.50 12.32 9.13
N GLY A 623 17.72 12.06 8.65
CA GLY A 623 18.26 10.71 8.43
C GLY A 623 17.90 10.09 7.08
N TYR A 624 17.10 10.76 6.23
CA TYR A 624 16.76 10.23 4.90
C TYR A 624 18.00 10.00 4.02
N ARG A 625 19.06 10.79 4.21
CA ARG A 625 20.31 10.61 3.47
C ARG A 625 20.90 9.21 3.63
N LYS A 626 20.75 8.56 4.79
CA LYS A 626 21.20 7.17 4.99
C LYS A 626 20.50 6.21 4.03
N ILE A 627 19.20 6.37 3.83
CA ILE A 627 18.39 5.54 2.91
C ILE A 627 18.84 5.76 1.46
N GLU A 628 19.03 7.00 1.04
CA GLU A 628 19.52 7.31 -0.31
C GLU A 628 20.91 6.74 -0.56
N PHE A 629 21.82 6.94 0.40
CA PHE A 629 23.18 6.44 0.33
C PHE A 629 23.19 4.92 0.24
N ALA A 630 22.37 4.23 1.05
CA ALA A 630 22.27 2.77 1.02
C ALA A 630 21.82 2.25 -0.36
N LYS A 631 20.80 2.88 -0.97
CA LYS A 631 20.33 2.51 -2.32
C LYS A 631 21.43 2.71 -3.36
N GLN A 632 22.15 3.82 -3.30
CA GLN A 632 23.21 4.13 -4.24
C GLN A 632 24.43 3.21 -4.06
N TYR A 633 24.81 2.91 -2.83
CA TYR A 633 25.85 1.94 -2.49
C TYR A 633 25.53 0.57 -3.08
N VAL A 634 24.32 0.04 -2.86
CA VAL A 634 23.89 -1.27 -3.40
C VAL A 634 23.89 -1.28 -4.93
N LYS A 635 23.49 -0.17 -5.56
CA LYS A 635 23.52 -0.01 -7.03
C LYS A 635 24.94 -0.06 -7.61
N ILE A 636 25.93 0.45 -6.88
CA ILE A 636 27.34 0.40 -7.29
C ILE A 636 27.91 -0.98 -7.01
N ALA A 637 27.70 -1.51 -5.79
CA ALA A 637 28.17 -2.83 -5.38
C ALA A 637 27.70 -3.94 -6.34
N SER A 638 26.43 -3.92 -6.73
CA SER A 638 25.83 -4.91 -7.64
C SER A 638 26.44 -4.96 -9.04
N LYS A 639 27.19 -3.94 -9.46
CA LYS A 639 27.85 -3.88 -10.77
C LYS A 639 29.32 -4.32 -10.74
N LYS A 640 29.88 -4.62 -9.57
CA LYS A 640 31.28 -5.05 -9.44
C LYS A 640 31.41 -6.56 -9.53
N ASP A 641 32.24 -7.02 -10.46
CA ASP A 641 32.51 -8.45 -10.67
C ASP A 641 33.26 -9.11 -9.50
N ASN A 642 34.08 -8.36 -8.75
CA ASN A 642 34.91 -8.86 -7.64
C ASN A 642 34.56 -8.20 -6.30
N PHE A 643 33.26 -8.02 -6.01
CA PHE A 643 32.83 -7.44 -4.75
C PHE A 643 33.10 -8.39 -3.57
N LYS A 644 33.96 -7.97 -2.61
CA LYS A 644 34.25 -8.75 -1.40
C LYS A 644 33.22 -8.43 -0.32
N THR A 645 32.57 -9.47 0.21
CA THR A 645 31.66 -9.30 1.34
C THR A 645 32.45 -9.01 2.62
N PRO A 646 32.02 -8.07 3.48
CA PRO A 646 32.63 -7.85 4.79
C PRO A 646 32.63 -9.12 5.66
N GLU A 647 33.71 -9.38 6.38
CA GLU A 647 33.86 -10.64 7.16
C GLU A 647 32.74 -10.85 8.21
N TRP A 648 32.30 -9.78 8.86
CA TRP A 648 31.22 -9.82 9.85
C TRP A 648 29.85 -10.20 9.25
N ILE A 649 29.60 -9.85 7.98
CA ILE A 649 28.41 -10.29 7.25
C ILE A 649 28.48 -11.80 7.01
N ASP A 650 29.65 -12.32 6.62
CA ASP A 650 29.84 -13.75 6.38
C ASP A 650 29.71 -14.58 7.67
N GLU A 651 30.09 -14.02 8.83
CA GLU A 651 29.83 -14.61 10.15
C GLU A 651 28.32 -14.81 10.39
N ILE A 652 27.50 -13.78 10.13
CA ILE A 652 26.02 -13.90 10.23
C ILE A 652 25.49 -14.92 9.23
N LYS A 653 25.99 -14.92 7.98
CA LYS A 653 25.57 -15.90 6.96
C LYS A 653 25.84 -17.33 7.41
N LYS A 654 27.00 -17.57 7.99
CA LYS A 654 27.41 -18.88 8.50
C LYS A 654 26.49 -19.31 9.64
N TRP A 655 26.27 -18.43 10.61
CA TRP A 655 25.40 -18.74 11.75
C TRP A 655 23.96 -19.06 11.35
N ILE A 656 23.39 -18.39 10.34
CA ILE A 656 22.02 -18.68 9.86
C ILE A 656 21.93 -20.02 9.12
N LYS A 657 23.02 -20.48 8.47
CA LYS A 657 23.05 -21.71 7.67
C LYS A 657 23.35 -22.98 8.48
N GLU A 658 24.21 -22.85 9.50
CA GLU A 658 24.42 -23.88 10.52
C GLU A 658 23.14 -24.16 11.30
#